data_AF-A0A2A4VZ58-F1
#
_entry.id   AF-A0A2A4VZ58-F1
#
_cell.length_a   1.000
_cell.length_b   1.000
_cell.length_c   1.000
_cell.angle_alpha   90.00
_cell.angle_beta   90.00
_cell.angle_gamma   90.00
#
_symmetry.space_group_name_H-M   'P 1'
#
loop_
_entity.id
_entity.type
_entity.pdbx_description
1 polymer ?
#
loop_
_entity_poly.entity_id
_entity_poly.type
_entity_poly.pdbx_seq_one_letter_code
_entity_poly.pdbx_strand_id
1 'polypeptide(L)'
;MGVVKTVLGTTKAHLQKLQQLYLAGEQFVLNQLLQTTELSGDDRAHIHETAVDLGESAREGAQRGQLIDTFLQEYGLSTEEGVTLMRLAESLIRTPDTATAHILMRDKVGSGNWSRHAAQSNSKIVNLSTRGLQLSTAWISATGGARAKNLLARMGDSVLYAAVSQAVALMGTHFVLGNTIAQAIDSSKEQEGEGYAFSYDMLGEAAHTNEDAAKYFEAYKQAVNKLAEGAGAYQNFADAPGISVKLSALHPRYEYVQRHICVPDLVARVKELALVAKQSGMSLTIDAEEADRLEVSLEIIEQLLADPDLAGWGGLGIVVQAYQKRATAVVRLLTDMATTARRPIMVRLVKGAYWDSEIKRAQELGLASYPVFTRKENTDTSYLACARLLFKAGDIIFPQFATHNAHTAAVIMHMAGDSKRYEFQRLHGMGKSLHENLIDKAGVRSRIYAPVGQHKDLLPYLVRRLLENGANSSFVNQLIDPAIEIDEIVRDPMAQVEENSSAQNPAIVTPTDLFSGERRSAKGLDLTHSLEVAEVSDILQAVKPFKAASIVCGVDVSGTEKQVSCPTDGSFVGTVQYGTEAAIDEAISAAAVSGWLTDSTATERAACMNKAADLLEEQAAVFIQLCVKEAGKSLRDTIAELREAIDFCRYYAGEAISDRMADRTPLGVVACISPWNFPLAIFLGQIAAALSAGNTVVVKPAAQTQLIAYEAVRLMHRAGVPKDALHLILGEGRILGAHLVAAQGIAGVCFTGSTATAKHIAASLADTGKALVPLIAETGGINVMIIDSTALLEQAVTDVVAAAFQSAGQRCSACRIVCVQEDVADDFEVMLKGSMDLLTLGDPSDLSTDVGPVIDADARQGLQLYIAQMRGEFSVLSETKLPANLPAGHFVAPIAFSVPNVSAVKHEVFGPVLHIIRFKAGQLHALLAEINGTGYGLTMGLHTRIDDRVEQVKALATVGNLYVNRNQIGAVVGTQPFGGEGLSGTGPKAGGPHYLRRLSKPADRITGTGAAIASAQKPFISEAGASAENWQVRRAQQAFLVSKALDRAAILHRATEFLSQSTDVDALFAQDCAATVETIYTVPHILPGPTGETNTLSLHARGVLLCIGGDAKTVLNQQILRALAAGNSVIAISQASEKAAANDLFHALNKAGLPKALLTFADAGDINALLSAAIDGVVCDGAQREAVAHALYKRDGAIIPLLSVHDDAERFCVERTVSIDTTAAGGNASLLAI
;
A
#
# COMPACT_ATOMS: atom_id res chain seq x y z
N MET A 1 6.91 29.65 -6.14
CA MET A 1 7.92 28.58 -6.37
C MET A 1 8.69 28.92 -7.64
N GLY A 2 9.98 29.26 -7.54
CA GLY A 2 10.75 29.76 -8.68
C GLY A 2 11.19 28.65 -9.64
N VAL A 3 11.03 28.89 -10.95
CA VAL A 3 11.67 28.13 -12.03
C VAL A 3 13.15 27.90 -11.70
N VAL A 4 13.64 26.68 -11.84
CA VAL A 4 15.06 26.30 -11.66
C VAL A 4 15.93 27.32 -12.38
N LYS A 5 16.65 28.15 -11.62
CA LYS A 5 17.68 29.03 -12.19
C LYS A 5 18.88 28.14 -12.46
N THR A 6 19.12 27.81 -13.72
CA THR A 6 20.31 27.06 -14.13
C THR A 6 21.55 27.90 -13.82
N VAL A 7 22.47 27.35 -13.02
CA VAL A 7 23.68 28.08 -12.59
C VAL A 7 24.64 28.25 -13.76
N LEU A 8 24.68 27.29 -14.69
CA LEU A 8 25.51 27.32 -15.87
C LEU A 8 24.84 28.00 -17.08
N GLY A 9 23.60 28.50 -16.95
CA GLY A 9 22.83 29.00 -18.09
C GLY A 9 22.50 27.91 -19.12
N THR A 10 22.59 26.65 -18.70
CA THR A 10 22.37 25.42 -19.49
C THR A 10 21.09 25.53 -20.31
N THR A 11 21.10 25.05 -21.55
CA THR A 11 20.00 25.32 -22.48
C THR A 11 18.68 24.80 -21.94
N LYS A 12 17.78 25.72 -21.57
CA LYS A 12 16.40 25.48 -21.11
C LYS A 12 15.67 24.43 -21.98
N ALA A 13 16.02 24.35 -23.26
CA ALA A 13 15.51 23.37 -24.21
C ALA A 13 15.83 21.90 -23.86
N HIS A 14 17.05 21.59 -23.40
CA HIS A 14 17.42 20.22 -23.03
C HIS A 14 16.68 19.75 -21.77
N LEU A 15 16.56 20.62 -20.76
CA LEU A 15 15.80 20.33 -19.56
C LEU A 15 14.30 20.16 -19.87
N GLN A 16 13.72 21.02 -20.70
CA GLN A 16 12.32 20.87 -21.15
C GLN A 16 12.10 19.54 -21.88
N LYS A 17 13.03 19.14 -22.76
CA LYS A 17 12.92 17.86 -23.47
C LYS A 17 12.99 16.68 -22.51
N LEU A 18 13.87 16.73 -21.51
CA LEU A 18 13.95 15.73 -20.44
C LEU A 18 12.62 15.61 -19.67
N GLN A 19 12.05 16.74 -19.26
CA GLN A 19 10.78 16.78 -18.53
C GLN A 19 9.63 16.20 -19.36
N GLN A 20 9.57 16.50 -20.66
CA GLN A 20 8.54 15.98 -21.58
C GLN A 20 8.64 14.46 -21.81
N LEU A 21 9.85 13.89 -21.70
CA LEU A 21 10.08 12.47 -21.92
C LEU A 21 9.74 11.59 -20.71
N TYR A 22 9.43 12.19 -19.54
CA TYR A 22 9.20 11.43 -18.30
C TYR A 22 8.12 10.36 -18.47
N LEU A 23 6.90 10.76 -18.86
CA LEU A 23 5.77 9.85 -19.05
C LEU A 23 5.37 9.70 -20.53
N ALA A 24 6.29 9.96 -21.46
CA ALA A 24 6.01 9.87 -22.89
C ALA A 24 5.64 8.44 -23.32
N GLY A 25 4.82 8.32 -24.37
CA GLY A 25 4.45 7.01 -24.94
C GLY A 25 5.66 6.25 -25.47
N GLU A 26 5.79 4.96 -25.15
CA GLU A 26 6.99 4.17 -25.48
C GLU A 26 7.30 4.13 -26.98
N GLN A 27 6.29 3.97 -27.83
CA GLN A 27 6.49 3.94 -29.29
C GLN A 27 7.13 5.23 -29.81
N PHE A 28 6.70 6.38 -29.29
CA PHE A 28 7.26 7.68 -29.70
C PHE A 28 8.75 7.79 -29.32
N VAL A 29 9.10 7.29 -28.13
CA VAL A 29 10.49 7.29 -27.66
C VAL A 29 11.34 6.30 -28.47
N LEU A 30 10.85 5.07 -28.69
CA LEU A 30 11.57 4.04 -29.45
C LEU A 30 11.93 4.48 -30.87
N ASN A 31 11.01 5.14 -31.57
CA ASN A 31 11.28 5.66 -32.91
C ASN A 31 12.48 6.64 -32.92
N GLN A 32 12.63 7.45 -31.85
CA GLN A 32 13.79 8.33 -31.70
C GLN A 32 15.07 7.57 -31.34
N LEU A 33 14.96 6.51 -30.53
CA LEU A 33 16.10 5.68 -30.14
C LEU A 33 16.69 4.94 -31.35
N LEU A 34 15.85 4.29 -32.16
CA LEU A 34 16.27 3.56 -33.37
C LEU A 34 16.99 4.47 -34.38
N GLN A 35 16.55 5.72 -34.51
CA GLN A 35 17.24 6.70 -35.36
C GLN A 35 18.59 7.15 -34.77
N THR A 36 18.73 7.11 -33.44
CA THR A 36 19.92 7.59 -32.73
C THR A 36 21.06 6.58 -32.75
N THR A 37 20.79 5.27 -32.85
CA THR A 37 21.83 4.21 -32.83
C THR A 37 22.75 4.26 -34.05
N GLU A 38 22.22 4.63 -35.22
CA GLU A 38 22.96 4.74 -36.50
C GLU A 38 23.72 3.45 -36.84
N LEU A 39 23.03 2.29 -36.78
CA LEU A 39 23.59 0.99 -37.17
C LEU A 39 22.87 0.47 -38.43
N SER A 40 23.64 0.13 -39.46
CA SER A 40 23.11 -0.47 -40.69
C SER A 40 22.81 -1.97 -40.51
N GLY A 41 22.12 -2.59 -41.47
CA GLY A 41 21.89 -4.04 -41.45
C GLY A 41 23.18 -4.86 -41.47
N ASP A 42 24.19 -4.39 -42.22
CA ASP A 42 25.51 -5.04 -42.29
C ASP A 42 26.26 -4.90 -40.96
N ASP A 43 26.20 -3.74 -40.31
CA ASP A 43 26.79 -3.53 -38.98
C ASP A 43 26.16 -4.49 -37.96
N ARG A 44 24.83 -4.60 -37.97
CA ARG A 44 24.06 -5.47 -37.06
C ARG A 44 24.46 -6.95 -37.22
N ALA A 45 24.64 -7.42 -38.47
CA ALA A 45 25.08 -8.79 -38.75
C ALA A 45 26.49 -9.07 -38.21
N HIS A 46 27.44 -8.16 -38.45
CA HIS A 46 28.82 -8.33 -37.97
C HIS A 46 28.94 -8.26 -36.44
N ILE A 47 28.16 -7.37 -35.82
CA ILE A 47 28.05 -7.28 -34.36
C ILE A 47 27.53 -8.59 -33.78
N HIS A 48 26.53 -9.20 -34.42
CA HIS A 48 25.95 -10.45 -33.94
C HIS A 48 26.98 -11.60 -33.96
N GLU A 49 27.77 -11.75 -35.04
CA GLU A 49 28.87 -12.72 -35.09
C GLU A 49 29.87 -12.54 -33.94
N THR A 50 30.25 -11.28 -33.66
CA THR A 50 31.15 -10.94 -32.55
C THR A 50 30.50 -11.26 -31.19
N ALA A 51 29.20 -11.01 -31.06
CA ALA A 51 28.46 -11.28 -29.84
C ALA A 51 28.36 -12.79 -29.56
N VAL A 52 28.20 -13.61 -30.60
CA VAL A 52 28.21 -15.07 -30.50
C VAL A 52 29.57 -15.57 -30.00
N ASP A 53 30.69 -15.13 -30.60
CA ASP A 53 32.04 -15.52 -30.15
C ASP A 53 32.30 -15.13 -28.68
N LEU A 54 31.91 -13.92 -28.28
CA LEU A 54 31.99 -13.47 -26.89
C LEU A 54 31.11 -14.29 -25.96
N GLY A 55 29.88 -14.64 -26.40
CA GLY A 55 28.93 -15.46 -25.65
C GLY A 55 29.42 -16.88 -25.44
N GLU A 56 29.92 -17.53 -26.49
CA GLU A 56 30.51 -18.88 -26.42
C GLU A 56 31.72 -18.90 -25.49
N SER A 57 32.65 -17.95 -25.67
CA SER A 57 33.84 -17.81 -24.82
C SER A 57 33.46 -17.61 -23.34
N ALA A 58 32.42 -16.79 -23.08
CA ALA A 58 31.94 -16.53 -21.72
C ALA A 58 31.24 -17.75 -21.11
N ARG A 59 30.45 -18.50 -21.90
CA ARG A 59 29.78 -19.74 -21.45
C ARG A 59 30.80 -20.82 -21.09
N GLU A 60 31.82 -21.03 -21.92
CA GLU A 60 32.89 -21.98 -21.61
C GLU A 60 33.67 -21.62 -20.34
N GLY A 61 33.89 -20.33 -20.09
CA GLY A 61 34.55 -19.87 -18.86
C GLY A 61 33.65 -19.96 -17.63
N ALA A 62 32.35 -19.68 -17.76
CA ALA A 62 31.37 -19.86 -16.69
C ALA A 62 31.22 -21.33 -16.28
N GLN A 63 31.22 -22.26 -17.23
CA GLN A 63 31.22 -23.71 -16.95
C GLN A 63 32.49 -24.20 -16.22
N ARG A 64 33.59 -23.45 -16.31
CA ARG A 64 34.84 -23.69 -15.57
C ARG A 64 34.88 -22.96 -14.21
N GLY A 65 33.87 -22.13 -13.91
CA GLY A 65 33.78 -21.18 -12.78
C GLY A 65 33.21 -21.74 -11.46
N GLN A 66 33.13 -20.86 -10.44
CA GLN A 66 33.01 -21.17 -9.00
C GLN A 66 31.64 -21.70 -8.52
N LEU A 67 31.64 -22.21 -7.27
CA LEU A 67 30.50 -22.69 -6.46
C LEU A 67 29.15 -21.97 -6.62
N ILE A 68 29.16 -20.66 -6.87
CA ILE A 68 27.95 -19.83 -7.00
C ILE A 68 27.24 -20.03 -8.33
N ASP A 69 27.98 -20.15 -9.44
CA ASP A 69 27.36 -20.36 -10.76
C ASP A 69 26.61 -21.71 -10.79
N THR A 70 27.17 -22.73 -10.13
CA THR A 70 26.50 -24.02 -9.90
C THR A 70 25.30 -23.90 -8.95
N PHE A 71 25.39 -23.07 -7.92
CA PHE A 71 24.29 -22.83 -6.98
C PHE A 71 23.11 -22.10 -7.65
N LEU A 72 23.38 -21.07 -8.45
CA LEU A 72 22.39 -20.35 -9.25
C LEU A 72 21.75 -21.26 -10.31
N GLN A 73 22.52 -22.17 -10.90
CA GLN A 73 22.02 -23.15 -11.85
C GLN A 73 21.13 -24.22 -11.19
N GLU A 74 21.45 -24.64 -9.96
CA GLU A 74 20.76 -25.73 -9.27
C GLU A 74 19.51 -25.28 -8.50
N TYR A 75 19.54 -24.06 -7.96
CA TYR A 75 18.46 -23.46 -7.18
C TYR A 75 17.75 -22.30 -7.88
N GLY A 76 18.10 -21.98 -9.14
CA GLY A 76 17.48 -20.98 -10.01
C GLY A 76 16.85 -19.80 -9.28
N LEU A 77 17.49 -18.62 -9.24
CA LEU A 77 16.94 -17.47 -8.49
C LEU A 77 15.55 -16.98 -8.97
N SER A 78 15.09 -17.44 -10.13
CA SER A 78 13.73 -17.24 -10.63
C SER A 78 12.72 -18.28 -10.14
N THR A 79 13.16 -19.28 -9.39
CA THR A 79 12.30 -20.28 -8.74
C THR A 79 11.81 -19.76 -7.38
N GLU A 80 10.64 -20.24 -6.98
CA GLU A 80 10.05 -19.92 -5.68
C GLU A 80 10.98 -20.34 -4.53
N GLU A 81 11.70 -21.46 -4.70
CA GLU A 81 12.68 -21.98 -3.75
C GLU A 81 13.91 -21.06 -3.60
N GLY A 82 14.48 -20.58 -4.71
CA GLY A 82 15.63 -19.68 -4.72
C GLY A 82 15.31 -18.33 -4.06
N VAL A 83 14.16 -17.74 -4.39
CA VAL A 83 13.67 -16.49 -3.76
C VAL A 83 13.42 -16.69 -2.27
N THR A 84 12.80 -17.81 -1.87
CA THR A 84 12.51 -18.13 -0.47
C THR A 84 13.79 -18.30 0.35
N LEU A 85 14.80 -18.99 -0.19
CA LEU A 85 16.09 -19.17 0.46
C LEU A 85 16.81 -17.83 0.67
N MET A 86 16.75 -16.92 -0.31
CA MET A 86 17.35 -15.59 -0.20
C MET A 86 16.61 -14.69 0.79
N ARG A 87 15.27 -14.73 0.79
CA ARG A 87 14.45 -14.03 1.79
C ARG A 87 14.77 -14.52 3.20
N LEU A 88 14.89 -15.84 3.37
CA LEU A 88 15.30 -16.43 4.64
C LEU A 88 16.70 -15.96 5.03
N ALA A 89 17.67 -15.99 4.11
CA ALA A 89 19.05 -15.56 4.35
C ALA A 89 19.15 -14.11 4.85
N GLU A 90 18.46 -13.17 4.18
CA GLU A 90 18.45 -11.76 4.57
C GLU A 90 17.74 -11.55 5.91
N SER A 91 16.60 -12.22 6.12
CA SER A 91 15.77 -12.01 7.31
C SER A 91 16.40 -12.65 8.55
N LEU A 92 17.04 -13.82 8.40
CA LEU A 92 17.60 -14.61 9.50
C LEU A 92 18.80 -13.94 10.16
N ILE A 93 19.70 -13.34 9.37
CA ILE A 93 20.89 -12.65 9.90
C ILE A 93 20.52 -11.36 10.62
N ARG A 94 19.40 -10.74 10.24
CA ARG A 94 18.92 -9.47 10.79
C ARG A 94 18.01 -9.63 12.01
N THR A 95 17.48 -10.83 12.24
CA THR A 95 16.65 -11.12 13.40
C THR A 95 17.55 -11.27 14.63
N PRO A 96 17.55 -10.33 15.59
CA PRO A 96 18.48 -10.35 16.71
C PRO A 96 18.18 -11.46 17.73
N ASP A 97 16.92 -11.88 17.86
CA ASP A 97 16.51 -12.88 18.83
C ASP A 97 16.42 -14.29 18.23
N THR A 98 17.06 -15.25 18.89
CA THR A 98 17.16 -16.63 18.38
C THR A 98 15.81 -17.34 18.31
N ALA A 99 14.86 -17.00 19.18
CA ALA A 99 13.56 -17.66 19.24
C ALA A 99 12.72 -17.34 17.99
N THR A 100 12.63 -16.07 17.60
CA THR A 100 11.92 -15.62 16.41
C THR A 100 12.65 -16.04 15.14
N ALA A 101 13.99 -16.03 15.15
CA ALA A 101 14.80 -16.54 14.06
C ALA A 101 14.52 -18.03 13.77
N HIS A 102 14.33 -18.86 14.80
CA HIS A 102 13.93 -20.26 14.63
C HIS A 102 12.50 -20.40 14.06
N ILE A 103 11.57 -19.51 14.43
CA ILE A 103 10.20 -19.52 13.88
C ILE A 103 10.25 -19.17 12.38
N LEU A 104 10.91 -18.07 12.03
CA LEU A 104 11.14 -17.65 10.65
C LEU A 104 11.78 -18.77 9.81
N MET A 105 12.78 -19.46 10.38
CA MET A 105 13.42 -20.57 9.71
C MET A 105 12.45 -21.72 9.41
N ARG A 106 11.66 -22.14 10.41
CA ARG A 106 10.70 -23.23 10.23
C ARG A 106 9.60 -22.86 9.23
N ASP A 107 9.13 -21.62 9.26
CA ASP A 107 8.15 -21.06 8.33
C ASP A 107 8.64 -21.14 6.88
N LYS A 108 9.83 -20.58 6.59
CA LYS A 108 10.37 -20.53 5.22
C LYS A 108 10.95 -21.85 4.71
N VAL A 109 11.54 -22.66 5.59
CA VAL A 109 12.03 -24.00 5.20
C VAL A 109 10.87 -24.99 5.08
N GLY A 110 9.81 -24.85 5.89
CA GLY A 110 8.64 -25.72 5.83
C GLY A 110 7.76 -25.50 4.60
N SER A 111 7.75 -24.29 4.03
CA SER A 111 6.94 -23.94 2.86
C SER A 111 7.55 -24.34 1.51
N GLY A 112 8.87 -24.54 1.42
CA GLY A 112 9.54 -24.91 0.17
C GLY A 112 9.41 -26.40 -0.21
N ASN A 113 9.27 -26.69 -1.50
CA ASN A 113 9.12 -28.06 -2.02
C ASN A 113 10.48 -28.68 -2.42
N TRP A 114 11.39 -28.76 -1.45
CA TRP A 114 12.83 -29.10 -1.62
C TRP A 114 13.11 -30.52 -2.17
N SER A 115 12.08 -31.36 -2.33
CA SER A 115 12.19 -32.75 -2.78
C SER A 115 12.52 -32.90 -4.27
N ARG A 116 12.29 -31.86 -5.09
CA ARG A 116 12.51 -31.87 -6.55
C ARG A 116 13.99 -31.83 -6.97
N HIS A 117 14.88 -31.28 -6.14
CA HIS A 117 16.30 -31.04 -6.49
C HIS A 117 17.24 -32.18 -6.05
N ALA A 118 16.70 -33.35 -5.66
CA ALA A 118 17.41 -34.37 -4.89
C ALA A 118 18.48 -35.20 -5.65
N ALA A 119 18.79 -34.94 -6.93
CA ALA A 119 19.54 -35.92 -7.73
C ALA A 119 20.54 -35.38 -8.77
N GLN A 120 20.90 -34.09 -8.80
CA GLN A 120 21.58 -33.52 -9.99
C GLN A 120 22.96 -32.86 -9.80
N SER A 121 23.58 -32.94 -8.61
CA SER A 121 24.79 -32.14 -8.30
C SER A 121 26.03 -32.93 -7.87
N ASN A 122 27.15 -32.65 -8.54
CA ASN A 122 28.46 -33.24 -8.27
C ASN A 122 29.27 -32.49 -7.18
N SER A 123 28.75 -31.40 -6.59
CA SER A 123 29.47 -30.58 -5.59
C SER A 123 29.24 -31.08 -4.16
N LYS A 124 30.31 -31.26 -3.37
CA LYS A 124 30.25 -31.78 -1.99
C LYS A 124 29.62 -30.81 -0.98
N ILE A 125 29.73 -29.49 -1.22
CA ILE A 125 29.16 -28.44 -0.35
C ILE A 125 27.68 -28.23 -0.67
N VAL A 126 27.32 -28.22 -1.95
CA VAL A 126 25.92 -28.16 -2.37
C VAL A 126 25.17 -29.40 -1.88
N ASN A 127 25.77 -30.59 -1.99
CA ASN A 127 25.22 -31.79 -1.36
C ASN A 127 25.13 -31.70 0.18
N LEU A 128 25.93 -30.88 0.87
CA LEU A 128 25.85 -30.69 2.31
C LEU A 128 24.69 -29.77 2.71
N SER A 129 24.48 -28.66 1.98
CA SER A 129 23.33 -27.76 2.16
C SER A 129 22.02 -28.41 1.71
N THR A 130 22.02 -29.12 0.58
CA THR A 130 20.88 -29.92 0.10
C THR A 130 20.56 -31.06 1.08
N ARG A 131 21.56 -31.76 1.64
CA ARG A 131 21.30 -32.76 2.69
C ARG A 131 20.84 -32.13 4.01
N GLY A 132 21.32 -30.93 4.36
CA GLY A 132 20.85 -30.19 5.53
C GLY A 132 19.38 -29.77 5.39
N LEU A 133 19.01 -29.24 4.22
CA LEU A 133 17.62 -28.89 3.87
C LEU A 133 16.74 -30.15 3.75
N GLN A 134 17.21 -31.24 3.14
CA GLN A 134 16.48 -32.51 3.06
C GLN A 134 16.31 -33.18 4.43
N LEU A 135 17.35 -33.19 5.27
CA LEU A 135 17.25 -33.67 6.64
C LEU A 135 16.25 -32.81 7.41
N SER A 136 16.23 -31.49 7.22
CA SER A 136 15.24 -30.62 7.85
C SER A 136 13.82 -30.84 7.32
N THR A 137 13.64 -31.06 6.02
CA THR A 137 12.33 -31.30 5.39
C THR A 137 11.78 -32.67 5.81
N ALA A 138 12.63 -33.71 5.81
CA ALA A 138 12.30 -35.03 6.32
C ALA A 138 12.01 -35.00 7.83
N TRP A 139 12.71 -34.16 8.60
CA TRP A 139 12.49 -33.98 10.04
C TRP A 139 11.20 -33.23 10.35
N ILE A 140 10.86 -32.18 9.58
CA ILE A 140 9.60 -31.45 9.66
C ILE A 140 8.42 -32.36 9.26
N SER A 141 8.54 -33.14 8.19
CA SER A 141 7.51 -34.11 7.78
C SER A 141 7.30 -35.25 8.79
N ALA A 142 8.32 -35.58 9.59
CA ALA A 142 8.24 -36.58 10.67
C ALA A 142 7.56 -36.05 11.95
N THR A 143 7.21 -34.76 12.04
CA THR A 143 6.58 -34.16 13.24
C THR A 143 5.06 -34.39 13.37
N GLY A 144 4.44 -35.14 12.44
CA GLY A 144 3.01 -35.52 12.50
C GLY A 144 2.65 -36.62 13.53
N GLY A 145 3.61 -37.19 14.25
CA GLY A 145 3.39 -38.30 15.19
C GLY A 145 3.52 -37.92 16.69
N ALA A 146 2.47 -38.14 17.47
CA ALA A 146 2.30 -37.65 18.84
C ALA A 146 3.14 -38.33 19.96
N ARG A 147 4.31 -38.95 19.71
CA ARG A 147 4.99 -39.74 20.78
C ARG A 147 6.52 -39.69 20.92
N ALA A 148 7.24 -38.79 20.25
CA ALA A 148 8.71 -38.68 20.40
C ALA A 148 9.22 -37.23 20.60
N LYS A 149 8.49 -36.39 21.35
CA LYS A 149 8.64 -34.91 21.28
C LYS A 149 9.73 -34.23 22.14
N ASN A 150 10.29 -34.80 23.21
CA ASN A 150 10.88 -33.93 24.25
C ASN A 150 12.41 -33.94 24.49
N LEU A 151 13.22 -34.78 23.83
CA LEU A 151 14.69 -34.76 24.04
C LEU A 151 15.52 -34.47 22.79
N LEU A 152 15.09 -34.95 21.60
CA LEU A 152 15.81 -34.76 20.34
C LEU A 152 15.43 -33.48 19.57
N ALA A 153 14.25 -32.89 19.86
CA ALA A 153 13.81 -31.63 19.25
C ALA A 153 14.65 -30.41 19.70
N ARG A 154 15.26 -30.44 20.90
CA ARG A 154 16.03 -29.32 21.46
C ARG A 154 17.42 -29.13 20.85
N MET A 155 17.97 -30.15 20.17
CA MET A 155 19.31 -30.07 19.55
C MET A 155 19.26 -29.84 18.03
N GLY A 156 18.15 -30.16 17.37
CA GLY A 156 18.03 -30.09 15.90
C GLY A 156 17.94 -28.66 15.35
N ASP A 157 17.07 -27.82 15.93
CA ASP A 157 16.85 -26.45 15.40
C ASP A 157 18.10 -25.57 15.50
N SER A 158 18.80 -25.62 16.63
CA SER A 158 20.02 -24.82 16.84
C SER A 158 21.17 -25.25 15.91
N VAL A 159 21.27 -26.55 15.60
CA VAL A 159 22.28 -27.07 14.66
C VAL A 159 21.93 -26.69 13.23
N LEU A 160 20.64 -26.78 12.85
CA LEU A 160 20.18 -26.38 11.53
C LEU A 160 20.33 -24.86 11.32
N TYR A 161 19.93 -24.06 12.32
CA TYR A 161 20.13 -22.61 12.34
C TYR A 161 21.61 -22.24 12.17
N ALA A 162 22.51 -22.89 12.93
CA ALA A 162 23.94 -22.67 12.80
C ALA A 162 24.46 -23.03 11.40
N ALA A 163 23.99 -24.14 10.82
CA ALA A 163 24.38 -24.56 9.48
C ALA A 163 23.89 -23.59 8.38
N VAL A 164 22.63 -23.17 8.43
CA VAL A 164 22.06 -22.21 7.46
C VAL A 164 22.69 -20.84 7.61
N SER A 165 22.84 -20.33 8.84
CA SER A 165 23.51 -19.05 9.10
C SER A 165 24.95 -19.05 8.60
N GLN A 166 25.70 -20.14 8.82
CA GLN A 166 27.07 -20.28 8.31
C GLN A 166 27.11 -20.35 6.78
N ALA A 167 26.16 -21.03 6.14
CA ALA A 167 26.06 -21.08 4.68
C ALA A 167 25.77 -19.70 4.09
N VAL A 168 24.84 -18.94 4.70
CA VAL A 168 24.53 -17.57 4.26
C VAL A 168 25.71 -16.62 4.47
N ALA A 169 26.39 -16.70 5.61
CA ALA A 169 27.59 -15.91 5.86
C ALA A 169 28.70 -16.21 4.82
N LEU A 170 28.88 -17.49 4.47
CA LEU A 170 29.82 -17.89 3.43
C LEU A 170 29.43 -17.34 2.06
N MET A 171 28.14 -17.32 1.70
CA MET A 171 27.67 -16.70 0.46
C MET A 171 27.93 -15.19 0.44
N GLY A 172 27.74 -14.50 1.57
CA GLY A 172 28.04 -13.06 1.70
C GLY A 172 29.48 -12.69 1.34
N THR A 173 30.46 -13.56 1.64
CA THR A 173 31.88 -13.33 1.31
C THR A 173 32.21 -13.29 -0.18
N HIS A 174 31.32 -13.79 -1.05
CA HIS A 174 31.52 -13.73 -2.50
C HIS A 174 30.97 -12.45 -3.15
N PHE A 175 30.10 -11.72 -2.45
CA PHE A 175 29.49 -10.49 -2.96
C PHE A 175 30.13 -9.22 -2.39
N VAL A 176 30.97 -9.35 -1.36
CA VAL A 176 31.71 -8.26 -0.73
C VAL A 176 33.19 -8.51 -0.89
N LEU A 177 33.90 -7.51 -1.40
CA LEU A 177 35.36 -7.61 -1.58
C LEU A 177 36.12 -7.55 -0.24
N GLY A 178 35.54 -6.89 0.76
CA GLY A 178 36.04 -6.85 2.13
C GLY A 178 35.07 -6.16 3.09
N ASN A 179 35.14 -6.51 4.38
CA ASN A 179 34.27 -5.91 5.41
C ASN A 179 34.65 -4.45 5.73
N THR A 180 35.87 -4.05 5.35
CA THR A 180 36.39 -2.69 5.48
C THR A 180 37.09 -2.30 4.18
N ILE A 181 37.22 -0.98 3.95
CA ILE A 181 37.91 -0.48 2.76
C ILE A 181 39.37 -0.96 2.67
N ALA A 182 40.07 -1.07 3.81
CA ALA A 182 41.44 -1.58 3.83
C ALA A 182 41.52 -3.03 3.37
N GLN A 183 40.60 -3.89 3.85
CA GLN A 183 40.53 -5.28 3.39
C GLN A 183 40.19 -5.36 1.90
N ALA A 184 39.25 -4.52 1.42
CA ALA A 184 38.87 -4.50 0.03
C ALA A 184 40.02 -4.07 -0.90
N ILE A 185 40.86 -3.11 -0.48
CA ILE A 185 42.09 -2.71 -1.19
C ILE A 185 43.12 -3.84 -1.21
N ASP A 186 43.28 -4.57 -0.10
CA ASP A 186 44.22 -5.70 -0.09
C ASP A 186 43.74 -6.85 -0.99
N SER A 187 42.44 -7.13 -1.00
CA SER A 187 41.80 -8.13 -1.86
C SER A 187 41.82 -7.76 -3.36
N SER A 188 41.92 -6.47 -3.73
CA SER A 188 41.89 -6.04 -5.14
C SER A 188 43.21 -6.27 -5.88
N LYS A 189 44.34 -6.34 -5.17
CA LYS A 189 45.70 -6.37 -5.74
C LYS A 189 45.94 -7.45 -6.80
N GLU A 190 45.37 -8.65 -6.62
CA GLU A 190 45.51 -9.75 -7.58
C GLU A 190 44.86 -9.39 -8.92
N GLN A 191 43.61 -8.91 -8.88
CA GLN A 191 42.84 -8.55 -10.08
C GLN A 191 43.34 -7.24 -10.72
N GLU A 192 43.93 -6.32 -9.94
CA GLU A 192 44.65 -5.17 -10.48
C GLU A 192 45.83 -5.61 -11.36
N GLY A 193 46.53 -6.68 -10.96
CA GLY A 193 47.58 -7.30 -11.77
C GLY A 193 47.08 -7.93 -13.07
N GLU A 194 45.80 -8.31 -13.13
CA GLU A 194 45.11 -8.83 -14.32
C GLU A 194 44.59 -7.71 -15.25
N GLY A 195 44.80 -6.43 -14.91
CA GLY A 195 44.39 -5.28 -15.73
C GLY A 195 43.04 -4.67 -15.35
N TYR A 196 42.46 -5.05 -14.20
CA TYR A 196 41.24 -4.42 -13.68
C TYR A 196 41.52 -3.12 -12.92
N ALA A 197 40.58 -2.18 -13.03
CA ALA A 197 40.45 -1.05 -12.10
C ALA A 197 39.30 -1.30 -11.11
N PHE A 198 39.20 -0.52 -10.04
CA PHE A 198 38.14 -0.69 -9.03
C PHE A 198 37.32 0.59 -8.81
N SER A 199 36.03 0.43 -8.52
CA SER A 199 35.16 1.45 -7.94
C SER A 199 34.51 0.86 -6.69
N TYR A 200 34.83 1.39 -5.52
CA TYR A 200 34.32 0.86 -4.26
C TYR A 200 32.94 1.44 -3.93
N ASP A 201 32.00 0.57 -3.57
CA ASP A 201 30.64 0.91 -3.10
C ASP A 201 30.53 0.61 -1.61
N MET A 202 30.35 1.66 -0.81
CA MET A 202 30.34 1.55 0.66
C MET A 202 29.00 1.05 1.23
N LEU A 203 28.09 0.56 0.37
CA LEU A 203 26.77 -0.02 0.72
C LEU A 203 25.79 0.90 1.45
N GLY A 204 26.18 2.12 1.81
CA GLY A 204 25.29 3.10 2.39
C GLY A 204 24.23 3.56 1.39
N GLU A 205 22.96 3.46 1.78
CA GLU A 205 21.80 3.99 1.05
C GLU A 205 20.71 4.41 2.05
N ALA A 206 19.81 5.29 1.63
CA ALA A 206 18.59 5.67 2.34
C ALA A 206 18.80 6.02 3.83
N ALA A 207 19.48 7.13 4.12
CA ALA A 207 19.56 7.63 5.50
C ALA A 207 18.14 7.97 6.01
N HIS A 208 17.78 7.51 7.20
CA HIS A 208 16.49 7.83 7.83
C HIS A 208 16.63 8.93 8.90
N THR A 209 17.85 9.17 9.38
CA THR A 209 18.15 10.17 10.41
C THR A 209 19.32 11.06 10.00
N ASN A 210 19.49 12.20 10.67
CA ASN A 210 20.67 13.04 10.47
C ASN A 210 21.95 12.31 10.90
N GLU A 211 21.85 11.49 11.95
CA GLU A 211 22.92 10.64 12.47
C GLU A 211 23.34 9.58 11.45
N ASP A 212 22.39 8.93 10.76
CA ASP A 212 22.70 7.99 9.67
C ASP A 212 23.45 8.70 8.55
N ALA A 213 22.94 9.86 8.12
CA ALA A 213 23.57 10.62 7.05
C ALA A 213 24.99 11.08 7.43
N ALA A 214 25.22 11.46 8.69
CA ALA A 214 26.54 11.80 9.20
C ALA A 214 27.46 10.57 9.26
N LYS A 215 26.95 9.43 9.69
CA LYS A 215 27.67 8.15 9.75
C LYS A 215 28.11 7.69 8.35
N TYR A 216 27.21 7.72 7.37
CA TYR A 216 27.54 7.37 5.98
C TYR A 216 28.54 8.36 5.39
N PHE A 217 28.35 9.66 5.62
CA PHE A 217 29.30 10.68 5.18
C PHE A 217 30.72 10.44 5.73
N GLU A 218 30.84 10.14 7.02
CA GLU A 218 32.12 9.83 7.64
C GLU A 218 32.73 8.52 7.09
N ALA A 219 31.91 7.49 6.84
CA ALA A 219 32.36 6.26 6.19
C ALA A 219 32.93 6.50 4.78
N TYR A 220 32.24 7.33 3.98
CA TYR A 220 32.75 7.75 2.67
C TYR A 220 34.05 8.56 2.80
N LYS A 221 34.12 9.50 3.74
CA LYS A 221 35.32 10.31 3.98
C LYS A 221 36.53 9.46 4.37
N GLN A 222 36.33 8.48 5.26
CA GLN A 222 37.37 7.52 5.64
C GLN A 222 37.81 6.67 4.44
N ALA A 223 36.86 6.20 3.63
CA ALA A 223 37.17 5.41 2.44
C ALA A 223 37.97 6.22 1.40
N VAL A 224 37.54 7.44 1.10
CA VAL A 224 38.24 8.33 0.15
C VAL A 224 39.64 8.66 0.65
N ASN A 225 39.80 9.01 1.94
CA ASN A 225 41.12 9.28 2.53
C ASN A 225 42.02 8.04 2.48
N LYS A 226 41.48 6.84 2.70
CA LYS A 226 42.27 5.61 2.65
C LYS A 226 42.74 5.27 1.24
N LEU A 227 41.86 5.43 0.25
CA LEU A 227 42.20 5.23 -1.15
C LEU A 227 43.22 6.27 -1.66
N ALA A 228 43.13 7.50 -1.16
CA ALA A 228 44.06 8.58 -1.47
C ALA A 228 45.52 8.26 -1.12
N GLU A 229 45.79 7.44 -0.09
CA GLU A 229 47.14 7.03 0.30
C GLU A 229 47.87 6.26 -0.82
N GLY A 230 47.14 5.50 -1.64
CA GLY A 230 47.69 4.69 -2.74
C GLY A 230 47.52 5.28 -4.13
N ALA A 231 46.65 6.28 -4.29
CA ALA A 231 46.24 6.81 -5.60
C ALA A 231 47.35 7.60 -6.33
N GLY A 232 48.36 8.12 -5.61
CA GLY A 232 49.49 8.83 -6.22
C GLY A 232 50.38 7.97 -7.14
N ALA A 233 50.18 6.64 -7.17
CA ALA A 233 50.84 5.72 -8.08
C ALA A 233 50.28 5.77 -9.52
N TYR A 234 49.11 6.37 -9.74
CA TYR A 234 48.42 6.40 -11.02
C TYR A 234 48.55 7.76 -11.70
N GLN A 235 48.78 7.77 -13.02
CA GLN A 235 48.94 9.01 -13.79
C GLN A 235 47.60 9.63 -14.24
N ASN A 236 46.55 8.82 -14.36
CA ASN A 236 45.23 9.25 -14.83
C ASN A 236 44.11 8.77 -13.91
N PHE A 237 43.06 9.58 -13.76
CA PHE A 237 41.85 9.22 -12.99
C PHE A 237 41.10 7.99 -13.54
N ALA A 238 41.29 7.68 -14.83
CA ALA A 238 40.70 6.51 -15.46
C ALA A 238 41.44 5.20 -15.08
N ASP A 239 42.65 5.27 -14.57
CA ASP A 239 43.42 4.09 -14.13
C ASP A 239 43.45 4.01 -12.59
N ALA A 240 43.26 5.13 -11.90
CA ALA A 240 43.16 5.20 -10.44
C ALA A 240 41.92 4.46 -9.90
N PRO A 241 41.98 3.97 -8.65
CA PRO A 241 40.79 3.49 -7.95
C PRO A 241 39.77 4.63 -7.80
N GLY A 242 38.49 4.27 -7.86
CA GLY A 242 37.38 5.19 -7.68
C GLY A 242 36.48 4.82 -6.51
N ILE A 243 35.57 5.71 -6.17
CA ILE A 243 34.50 5.45 -5.21
C ILE A 243 33.14 5.75 -5.86
N SER A 244 32.11 5.00 -5.50
CA SER A 244 30.71 5.29 -5.85
C SER A 244 29.94 5.74 -4.62
N VAL A 245 29.18 6.81 -4.76
CA VAL A 245 28.45 7.48 -3.67
C VAL A 245 26.98 7.57 -4.02
N LYS A 246 26.11 7.20 -3.08
CA LYS A 246 24.66 7.37 -3.19
C LYS A 246 24.23 8.63 -2.43
N LEU A 247 23.43 9.48 -3.08
CA LEU A 247 22.99 10.75 -2.49
C LEU A 247 21.99 10.51 -1.35
N SER A 248 21.15 9.48 -1.45
CA SER A 248 20.23 9.08 -0.38
C SER A 248 20.93 8.72 0.94
N ALA A 249 22.18 8.25 0.89
CA ALA A 249 22.98 7.97 2.09
C ALA A 249 23.49 9.25 2.76
N LEU A 250 23.60 10.35 2.02
CA LEU A 250 24.21 11.59 2.48
C LEU A 250 23.22 12.62 3.00
N HIS A 251 21.91 12.41 2.83
CA HIS A 251 20.89 13.30 3.36
C HIS A 251 19.58 12.53 3.58
N PRO A 252 18.95 12.64 4.77
CA PRO A 252 17.81 11.79 5.08
C PRO A 252 16.50 12.22 4.41
N ARG A 253 16.46 13.46 3.89
CA ARG A 253 15.36 14.00 3.08
C ARG A 253 15.80 14.30 1.65
N TYR A 254 16.52 13.36 1.02
CA TYR A 254 16.89 13.46 -0.40
C TYR A 254 15.66 13.23 -1.30
N GLU A 255 14.82 14.26 -1.37
CA GLU A 255 13.53 14.27 -2.04
C GLU A 255 13.35 15.58 -2.82
N TYR A 256 12.65 15.53 -3.95
CA TYR A 256 12.34 16.73 -4.74
C TYR A 256 11.58 17.80 -3.95
N VAL A 257 10.66 17.35 -3.08
CA VAL A 257 9.85 18.23 -2.24
C VAL A 257 10.68 18.96 -1.17
N GLN A 258 11.83 18.40 -0.79
CA GLN A 258 12.78 18.97 0.17
C GLN A 258 14.03 19.56 -0.50
N ARG A 259 14.02 19.81 -1.82
CA ARG A 259 15.21 20.29 -2.56
C ARG A 259 15.84 21.56 -1.99
N HIS A 260 15.03 22.44 -1.40
CA HIS A 260 15.49 23.71 -0.82
C HIS A 260 16.44 23.54 0.37
N ILE A 261 16.39 22.39 1.07
CA ILE A 261 17.32 22.03 2.15
C ILE A 261 18.34 20.99 1.68
N CYS A 262 17.92 19.96 0.95
CA CYS A 262 18.80 18.83 0.66
C CYS A 262 19.84 19.14 -0.42
N VAL A 263 19.52 19.98 -1.42
CA VAL A 263 20.47 20.30 -2.50
C VAL A 263 21.70 21.05 -1.96
N PRO A 264 21.59 22.16 -1.20
CA PRO A 264 22.75 22.84 -0.65
C PRO A 264 23.63 21.92 0.22
N ASP A 265 23.00 21.12 1.09
CA ASP A 265 23.70 20.22 2.01
C ASP A 265 24.41 19.08 1.27
N LEU A 266 23.76 18.47 0.29
CA LEU A 266 24.34 17.43 -0.55
C LEU A 266 25.48 17.96 -1.41
N VAL A 267 25.32 19.14 -2.02
CA VAL A 267 26.41 19.79 -2.77
C VAL A 267 27.62 20.01 -1.87
N ALA A 268 27.43 20.51 -0.64
CA ALA A 268 28.52 20.73 0.30
C ALA A 268 29.24 19.43 0.68
N ARG A 269 28.48 18.38 1.06
CA ARG A 269 29.04 17.07 1.43
C ARG A 269 29.77 16.40 0.27
N VAL A 270 29.14 16.34 -0.90
CA VAL A 270 29.76 15.73 -2.09
C VAL A 270 30.99 16.52 -2.54
N LYS A 271 30.96 17.84 -2.47
CA LYS A 271 32.13 18.69 -2.75
C LYS A 271 33.31 18.33 -1.85
N GLU A 272 33.09 18.12 -0.55
CA GLU A 272 34.17 17.74 0.38
C GLU A 272 34.83 16.42 -0.05
N LEU A 273 34.04 15.40 -0.38
CA LEU A 273 34.56 14.12 -0.89
C LEU A 273 35.27 14.28 -2.23
N ALA A 274 34.70 15.09 -3.13
CA ALA A 274 35.24 15.36 -4.45
C ALA A 274 36.58 16.11 -4.40
N LEU A 275 36.78 17.02 -3.44
CA LEU A 275 38.05 17.72 -3.25
C LEU A 275 39.19 16.77 -2.88
N VAL A 276 38.92 15.79 -2.02
CA VAL A 276 39.92 14.76 -1.68
C VAL A 276 40.20 13.88 -2.90
N ALA A 277 39.15 13.41 -3.59
CA ALA A 277 39.31 12.62 -4.81
C ALA A 277 40.12 13.37 -5.89
N LYS A 278 39.87 14.67 -6.06
CA LYS A 278 40.64 15.56 -6.95
C LYS A 278 42.11 15.64 -6.57
N GLN A 279 42.42 15.89 -5.30
CA GLN A 279 43.82 16.03 -4.83
C GLN A 279 44.63 14.75 -5.06
N SER A 280 43.97 13.61 -5.01
CA SER A 280 44.59 12.28 -5.17
C SER A 280 44.48 11.71 -6.58
N GLY A 281 43.93 12.46 -7.54
CA GLY A 281 43.79 12.00 -8.93
C GLY A 281 42.79 10.85 -9.11
N MET A 282 41.90 10.62 -8.16
CA MET A 282 40.89 9.55 -8.18
C MET A 282 39.60 9.96 -8.89
N SER A 283 38.75 8.97 -9.17
CA SER A 283 37.36 9.20 -9.60
C SER A 283 36.36 9.09 -8.44
N LEU A 284 35.33 9.93 -8.47
CA LEU A 284 34.17 9.84 -7.58
C LEU A 284 32.92 9.84 -8.44
N THR A 285 32.16 8.75 -8.39
CA THR A 285 30.96 8.55 -9.20
C THR A 285 29.71 8.70 -8.33
N ILE A 286 28.77 9.56 -8.76
CA ILE A 286 27.44 9.68 -8.14
C ILE A 286 26.52 8.64 -8.77
N ASP A 287 26.05 7.70 -7.96
CA ASP A 287 25.12 6.65 -8.39
C ASP A 287 23.72 7.22 -8.69
N ALA A 288 23.02 6.58 -9.63
CA ALA A 288 21.65 6.91 -9.99
C ALA A 288 20.68 5.99 -9.24
N GLU A 289 19.64 6.59 -8.66
CA GLU A 289 18.66 5.94 -7.79
C GLU A 289 17.29 5.89 -8.49
N GLU A 290 16.19 6.16 -7.78
CA GLU A 290 14.83 6.17 -8.33
C GLU A 290 14.59 7.32 -9.33
N ALA A 291 13.60 7.15 -10.21
CA ALA A 291 13.32 8.08 -11.30
C ALA A 291 12.84 9.47 -10.81
N ASP A 292 12.25 9.54 -9.63
CA ASP A 292 11.78 10.78 -9.02
C ASP A 292 12.90 11.64 -8.41
N ARG A 293 14.08 11.06 -8.21
CA ARG A 293 15.30 11.75 -7.74
C ARG A 293 16.16 12.33 -8.87
N LEU A 294 15.88 11.98 -10.14
CA LEU A 294 16.70 12.38 -11.28
C LEU A 294 16.81 13.91 -11.44
N GLU A 295 15.71 14.66 -11.31
CA GLU A 295 15.78 16.11 -11.51
C GLU A 295 16.58 16.81 -10.40
N VAL A 296 16.46 16.34 -9.14
CA VAL A 296 17.24 16.88 -8.01
C VAL A 296 18.72 16.53 -8.15
N SER A 297 19.05 15.30 -8.57
CA SER A 297 20.44 14.89 -8.78
C SER A 297 21.12 15.75 -9.83
N LEU A 298 20.41 16.09 -10.92
CA LEU A 298 20.92 16.97 -11.97
C LEU A 298 21.18 18.40 -11.48
N GLU A 299 20.36 18.92 -10.56
CA GLU A 299 20.60 20.23 -9.92
C GLU A 299 21.89 20.21 -9.08
N ILE A 300 22.11 19.13 -8.31
CA ILE A 300 23.34 18.93 -7.52
C ILE A 300 24.56 18.81 -8.44
N ILE A 301 24.45 18.02 -9.52
CA ILE A 301 25.51 17.82 -10.50
C ILE A 301 25.87 19.15 -11.19
N GLU A 302 24.87 19.95 -11.60
CA GLU A 302 25.10 21.26 -12.22
C GLU A 302 25.92 22.18 -11.30
N GLN A 303 25.58 22.22 -10.00
CA GLN A 303 26.31 23.04 -9.02
C GLN A 303 27.74 22.55 -8.80
N LEU A 304 27.98 21.24 -8.73
CA LEU A 304 29.33 20.67 -8.63
C LEU A 304 30.17 20.95 -9.89
N LEU A 305 29.57 20.91 -11.08
CA LEU A 305 30.25 21.27 -12.33
C LEU A 305 30.58 22.76 -12.42
N ALA A 306 29.72 23.62 -11.89
CA ALA A 306 29.95 25.05 -11.82
C ALA A 306 31.01 25.45 -10.79
N ASP A 307 31.27 24.60 -9.79
CA ASP A 307 32.16 24.93 -8.68
C ASP A 307 33.62 25.14 -9.16
N PRO A 308 34.25 26.29 -8.85
CA PRO A 308 35.62 26.59 -9.27
C PRO A 308 36.68 25.75 -8.55
N ASP A 309 36.42 25.29 -7.33
CA ASP A 309 37.38 24.50 -6.55
C ASP A 309 37.59 23.11 -7.15
N LEU A 310 36.65 22.65 -7.99
CA LEU A 310 36.72 21.40 -8.74
C LEU A 310 37.28 21.58 -10.17
N ALA A 311 37.74 22.78 -10.56
CA ALA A 311 38.33 23.02 -11.87
C ALA A 311 39.58 22.16 -12.13
N GLY A 312 39.80 21.75 -13.39
CA GLY A 312 40.95 20.95 -13.80
C GLY A 312 40.89 19.47 -13.40
N TRP A 313 39.78 18.99 -12.84
CA TRP A 313 39.58 17.59 -12.47
C TRP A 313 38.53 16.93 -13.37
N GLY A 314 38.91 15.80 -13.98
CA GLY A 314 38.05 15.02 -14.88
C GLY A 314 37.44 13.76 -14.26
N GLY A 315 37.64 13.55 -12.95
CA GLY A 315 37.23 12.33 -12.24
C GLY A 315 35.83 12.36 -11.65
N LEU A 316 35.04 13.42 -11.88
CA LEU A 316 33.64 13.44 -11.48
C LEU A 316 32.83 12.51 -12.39
N GLY A 317 32.29 11.45 -11.81
CA GLY A 317 31.48 10.45 -12.48
C GLY A 317 29.99 10.64 -12.21
N ILE A 318 29.16 10.39 -13.22
CA ILE A 318 27.70 10.41 -13.12
C ILE A 318 27.12 9.13 -13.74
N VAL A 319 26.20 8.48 -13.03
CA VAL A 319 25.48 7.31 -13.58
C VAL A 319 24.24 7.77 -14.37
N VAL A 320 24.02 7.15 -15.53
CA VAL A 320 22.80 7.31 -16.35
C VAL A 320 22.15 5.95 -16.56
N GLN A 321 20.85 5.86 -16.29
CA GLN A 321 20.07 4.62 -16.39
C GLN A 321 19.31 4.58 -17.73
N ALA A 322 19.71 3.68 -18.63
CA ALA A 322 19.14 3.53 -19.97
C ALA A 322 17.69 3.03 -19.99
N TYR A 323 17.22 2.37 -18.94
CA TYR A 323 15.84 1.90 -18.82
C TYR A 323 14.81 3.04 -18.69
N GLN A 324 15.25 4.28 -18.39
CA GLN A 324 14.37 5.44 -18.34
C GLN A 324 14.19 6.02 -19.73
N LYS A 325 12.97 6.46 -20.04
CA LYS A 325 12.63 7.13 -21.31
C LYS A 325 13.39 8.44 -21.53
N ARG A 326 13.92 9.03 -20.45
CA ARG A 326 14.68 10.28 -20.44
C ARG A 326 16.18 10.11 -20.68
N ALA A 327 16.71 8.89 -20.74
CA ALA A 327 18.15 8.62 -20.70
C ALA A 327 18.95 9.37 -21.78
N THR A 328 18.50 9.38 -23.03
CA THR A 328 19.19 10.10 -24.12
C THR A 328 19.17 11.62 -23.92
N ALA A 329 18.12 12.18 -23.32
CA ALA A 329 18.05 13.59 -22.97
C ALA A 329 19.02 13.93 -21.82
N VAL A 330 19.16 13.03 -20.84
CA VAL A 330 20.16 13.16 -19.76
C VAL A 330 21.58 13.20 -20.33
N VAL A 331 21.94 12.28 -21.23
CA VAL A 331 23.28 12.26 -21.86
C VAL A 331 23.57 13.59 -22.58
N ARG A 332 22.60 14.11 -23.33
CA ARG A 332 22.75 15.40 -24.03
C ARG A 332 22.89 16.56 -23.05
N LEU A 333 22.10 16.58 -21.99
CA LEU A 333 22.16 17.62 -20.95
C LEU A 333 23.51 17.60 -20.22
N LEU A 334 23.99 16.43 -19.80
CA LEU A 334 25.31 16.29 -19.17
C LEU A 334 26.45 16.73 -20.10
N THR A 335 26.34 16.42 -21.40
CA THR A 335 27.30 16.88 -22.41
C THR A 335 27.31 18.41 -22.52
N ASP A 336 26.14 19.05 -22.54
CA ASP A 336 26.01 20.52 -22.58
C ASP A 336 26.57 21.18 -21.30
N MET A 337 26.22 20.63 -20.13
CA MET A 337 26.72 21.09 -18.82
C MET A 337 28.25 20.99 -18.75
N ALA A 338 28.81 19.83 -19.10
CA ALA A 338 30.24 19.58 -19.07
C ALA A 338 31.00 20.49 -20.05
N THR A 339 30.44 20.69 -21.25
CA THR A 339 31.02 21.59 -22.27
C THR A 339 31.01 23.03 -21.79
N THR A 340 29.89 23.48 -21.23
CA THR A 340 29.72 24.85 -20.70
C THR A 340 30.65 25.12 -19.52
N ALA A 341 30.76 24.16 -18.59
CA ALA A 341 31.69 24.20 -17.47
C ALA A 341 33.17 24.01 -17.88
N ARG A 342 33.43 23.65 -19.16
CA ARG A 342 34.74 23.27 -19.71
C ARG A 342 35.43 22.21 -18.86
N ARG A 343 34.66 21.21 -18.45
CA ARG A 343 35.10 20.17 -17.51
C ARG A 343 34.80 18.80 -18.08
N PRO A 344 35.81 17.96 -18.36
CA PRO A 344 35.53 16.59 -18.72
C PRO A 344 34.92 15.85 -17.52
N ILE A 345 34.00 14.93 -17.79
CA ILE A 345 33.39 14.08 -16.76
C ILE A 345 33.41 12.62 -17.20
N MET A 346 33.27 11.72 -16.23
CA MET A 346 33.02 10.31 -16.49
C MET A 346 31.50 10.06 -16.49
N VAL A 347 31.00 9.27 -17.44
CA VAL A 347 29.59 8.88 -17.47
C VAL A 347 29.47 7.38 -17.49
N ARG A 348 28.94 6.82 -16.39
CA ARG A 348 28.64 5.40 -16.27
C ARG A 348 27.24 5.13 -16.82
N LEU A 349 27.18 4.43 -17.94
CA LEU A 349 25.91 3.98 -18.51
C LEU A 349 25.56 2.60 -17.96
N VAL A 350 24.42 2.51 -17.27
CA VAL A 350 23.81 1.28 -16.75
C VAL A 350 22.45 1.07 -17.40
N LYS A 351 21.86 -0.13 -17.28
CA LYS A 351 20.44 -0.33 -17.64
C LYS A 351 19.54 0.34 -16.59
N GLY A 352 19.53 -0.16 -15.37
CA GLY A 352 18.75 0.38 -14.25
C GLY A 352 18.45 -0.72 -13.22
N ALA A 353 18.23 -0.35 -11.96
CA ALA A 353 18.14 -1.29 -10.83
C ALA A 353 16.81 -1.22 -10.03
N TYR A 354 15.87 -0.36 -10.43
CA TYR A 354 14.65 -0.07 -9.67
C TYR A 354 13.36 -0.38 -10.47
N TRP A 355 13.46 -1.20 -11.52
CA TRP A 355 12.41 -1.30 -12.55
C TRP A 355 11.04 -1.67 -11.99
N ASP A 356 10.96 -2.69 -11.14
CA ASP A 356 9.72 -3.14 -10.51
C ASP A 356 9.08 -2.08 -9.60
N SER A 357 9.91 -1.37 -8.85
CA SER A 357 9.50 -0.28 -7.97
C SER A 357 8.96 0.91 -8.77
N GLU A 358 9.54 1.21 -9.92
CA GLU A 358 9.02 2.25 -10.84
C GLU A 358 7.67 1.86 -11.46
N ILE A 359 7.46 0.58 -11.78
CA ILE A 359 6.15 0.08 -12.26
C ILE A 359 5.10 0.23 -11.17
N LYS A 360 5.39 -0.26 -9.95
CA LYS A 360 4.48 -0.17 -8.79
C LYS A 360 4.14 1.28 -8.45
N ARG A 361 5.15 2.14 -8.30
CA ARG A 361 4.97 3.58 -7.97
C ARG A 361 4.10 4.29 -8.99
N ALA A 362 4.32 4.07 -10.29
CA ALA A 362 3.52 4.69 -11.35
C ALA A 362 2.05 4.24 -11.31
N GLN A 363 1.78 2.97 -11.01
CA GLN A 363 0.42 2.43 -10.84
C GLN A 363 -0.25 3.00 -9.59
N GLU A 364 0.44 3.00 -8.45
CA GLU A 364 -0.06 3.56 -7.18
C GLU A 364 -0.42 5.03 -7.32
N LEU A 365 0.42 5.82 -8.00
CA LEU A 365 0.19 7.25 -8.24
C LEU A 365 -0.83 7.52 -9.35
N GLY A 366 -1.24 6.52 -10.14
CA GLY A 366 -2.18 6.71 -11.26
C GLY A 366 -1.61 7.62 -12.35
N LEU A 367 -0.32 7.46 -12.68
CA LEU A 367 0.37 8.28 -13.67
C LEU A 367 -0.08 7.95 -15.10
N ALA A 368 0.15 8.86 -16.06
CA ALA A 368 -0.26 8.63 -17.45
C ALA A 368 0.50 7.48 -18.15
N SER A 369 1.71 7.17 -17.69
CA SER A 369 2.55 6.08 -18.22
C SER A 369 3.62 5.72 -17.19
N TYR A 370 4.58 4.88 -17.58
CA TYR A 370 5.76 4.56 -16.79
C TYR A 370 6.92 5.51 -17.10
N PRO A 371 7.79 5.81 -16.11
CA PRO A 371 9.04 6.53 -16.36
C PRO A 371 10.12 5.67 -17.03
N VAL A 372 9.93 4.36 -17.00
CA VAL A 372 10.81 3.33 -17.54
C VAL A 372 10.16 2.61 -18.73
N PHE A 373 10.95 1.91 -19.54
CA PHE A 373 10.43 1.00 -20.57
C PHE A 373 9.85 -0.26 -19.93
N THR A 374 8.78 -0.80 -20.52
CA THR A 374 8.11 -2.02 -20.02
C THR A 374 8.63 -3.32 -20.65
N ARG A 375 9.46 -3.20 -21.69
CA ARG A 375 10.15 -4.32 -22.34
C ARG A 375 11.66 -4.21 -22.15
N LYS A 376 12.32 -5.36 -22.04
CA LYS A 376 13.77 -5.42 -21.83
C LYS A 376 14.53 -4.98 -23.10
N GLU A 377 14.09 -5.42 -24.27
CA GLU A 377 14.64 -5.06 -25.58
C GLU A 377 14.56 -3.55 -25.88
N ASN A 378 13.54 -2.87 -25.35
CA ASN A 378 13.42 -1.41 -25.40
C ASN A 378 14.52 -0.73 -24.58
N THR A 379 14.78 -1.24 -23.37
CA THR A 379 15.89 -0.78 -22.51
C THR A 379 17.23 -1.00 -23.17
N ASP A 380 17.44 -2.16 -23.80
CA ASP A 380 18.67 -2.46 -24.53
C ASP A 380 18.87 -1.50 -25.70
N THR A 381 17.84 -1.26 -26.51
CA THR A 381 17.88 -0.28 -27.60
C THR A 381 18.18 1.14 -27.10
N SER A 382 17.60 1.53 -25.96
CA SER A 382 17.90 2.80 -25.28
C SER A 382 19.37 2.88 -24.83
N TYR A 383 19.93 1.79 -24.32
CA TYR A 383 21.33 1.69 -23.92
C TYR A 383 22.24 1.93 -25.13
N LEU A 384 21.97 1.28 -26.27
CA LEU A 384 22.76 1.46 -27.49
C LEU A 384 22.68 2.90 -28.02
N ALA A 385 21.49 3.51 -27.98
CA ALA A 385 21.31 4.91 -28.39
C ALA A 385 22.09 5.87 -27.46
N CYS A 386 22.06 5.64 -26.14
CA CYS A 386 22.86 6.40 -25.19
C CYS A 386 24.36 6.21 -25.43
N ALA A 387 24.81 4.99 -25.71
CA ALA A 387 26.21 4.70 -26.00
C ALA A 387 26.71 5.45 -27.24
N ARG A 388 25.91 5.49 -28.32
CA ARG A 388 26.23 6.30 -29.51
C ARG A 388 26.40 7.78 -29.16
N LEU A 389 25.51 8.34 -28.32
CA LEU A 389 25.60 9.74 -27.89
C LEU A 389 26.83 10.01 -27.04
N LEU A 390 27.21 9.09 -26.16
CA LEU A 390 28.42 9.21 -25.35
C LEU A 390 29.69 9.23 -26.21
N PHE A 391 29.78 8.38 -27.24
CA PHE A 391 30.90 8.46 -28.19
C PHE A 391 30.91 9.77 -28.99
N LYS A 392 29.73 10.27 -29.40
CA LYS A 392 29.62 11.56 -30.11
C LYS A 392 29.99 12.78 -29.27
N ALA A 393 29.97 12.67 -27.94
CA ALA A 393 30.38 13.75 -27.05
C ALA A 393 31.89 14.04 -27.09
N GLY A 394 32.70 13.15 -27.68
CA GLY A 394 34.13 13.36 -27.88
C GLY A 394 34.88 13.51 -26.54
N ASP A 395 35.79 14.49 -26.46
CA ASP A 395 36.71 14.59 -25.33
C ASP A 395 36.08 15.09 -24.02
N ILE A 396 34.86 15.60 -24.05
CA ILE A 396 34.23 16.14 -22.83
C ILE A 396 33.63 15.04 -21.95
N ILE A 397 33.36 13.86 -22.50
CA ILE A 397 32.85 12.72 -21.74
C ILE A 397 33.86 11.56 -21.83
N PHE A 398 34.11 10.91 -20.71
CA PHE A 398 34.76 9.60 -20.64
C PHE A 398 33.69 8.52 -20.41
N PRO A 399 33.31 7.74 -21.44
CA PRO A 399 32.26 6.74 -21.32
C PRO A 399 32.69 5.52 -20.49
N GLN A 400 31.85 5.08 -19.57
CA GLN A 400 32.02 3.86 -18.78
C GLN A 400 30.80 2.96 -18.99
N PHE A 401 30.96 1.84 -19.69
CA PHE A 401 29.84 0.97 -20.05
C PHE A 401 29.72 -0.19 -19.07
N ALA A 402 28.80 -0.06 -18.11
CA ALA A 402 28.49 -1.10 -17.15
C ALA A 402 27.46 -2.09 -17.74
N THR A 403 27.92 -3.27 -18.12
CA THR A 403 27.08 -4.32 -18.71
C THR A 403 27.73 -5.68 -18.60
N HIS A 404 26.93 -6.72 -18.40
CA HIS A 404 27.37 -8.12 -18.48
C HIS A 404 26.87 -8.82 -19.76
N ASN A 405 26.23 -8.09 -20.67
CA ASN A 405 25.60 -8.65 -21.86
C ASN A 405 26.55 -8.61 -23.06
N ALA A 406 26.85 -9.79 -23.63
CA ALA A 406 27.82 -9.93 -24.73
C ALA A 406 27.43 -9.15 -26.00
N HIS A 407 26.15 -9.15 -26.39
CA HIS A 407 25.67 -8.36 -27.54
C HIS A 407 25.91 -6.86 -27.32
N THR A 408 25.59 -6.35 -26.13
CA THR A 408 25.82 -4.95 -25.77
C THR A 408 27.32 -4.61 -25.87
N ALA A 409 28.19 -5.50 -25.37
CA ALA A 409 29.64 -5.32 -25.45
C ALA A 409 30.14 -5.30 -26.91
N ALA A 410 29.65 -6.20 -27.76
CA ALA A 410 29.98 -6.25 -29.18
C ALA A 410 29.57 -4.95 -29.91
N VAL A 411 28.37 -4.42 -29.65
CA VAL A 411 27.92 -3.12 -30.21
C VAL A 411 28.86 -2.00 -29.78
N ILE A 412 29.25 -1.94 -28.50
CA ILE A 412 30.14 -0.90 -27.98
C ILE A 412 31.52 -0.98 -28.66
N MET A 413 32.07 -2.19 -28.81
CA MET A 413 33.35 -2.40 -29.51
C MET A 413 33.27 -1.92 -30.96
N HIS A 414 32.18 -2.25 -31.66
CA HIS A 414 31.94 -1.77 -33.01
C HIS A 414 31.84 -0.24 -33.07
N MET A 415 31.06 0.38 -32.17
CA MET A 415 30.91 1.85 -32.11
C MET A 415 32.22 2.58 -31.77
N ALA A 416 33.10 1.96 -30.98
CA ALA A 416 34.38 2.54 -30.59
C ALA A 416 35.42 2.52 -31.73
N GLY A 417 35.35 1.54 -32.63
CA GLY A 417 36.39 1.29 -33.62
C GLY A 417 37.75 1.10 -32.95
N ASP A 418 38.75 1.87 -33.39
CA ASP A 418 40.11 1.82 -32.83
C ASP A 418 40.27 2.62 -31.51
N SER A 419 39.26 3.37 -31.09
CA SER A 419 39.35 4.18 -29.87
C SER A 419 39.50 3.29 -28.64
N LYS A 420 40.41 3.67 -27.73
CA LYS A 420 40.54 3.07 -26.38
C LYS A 420 40.10 4.02 -25.27
N ARG A 421 39.45 5.13 -25.63
CA ARG A 421 39.03 6.20 -24.71
C ARG A 421 37.66 5.91 -24.08
N TYR A 422 37.53 4.73 -23.50
CA TYR A 422 36.38 4.29 -22.71
C TYR A 422 36.82 3.15 -21.79
N GLU A 423 35.92 2.69 -20.93
CA GLU A 423 36.09 1.45 -20.17
C GLU A 423 34.78 0.66 -20.13
N PHE A 424 34.89 -0.65 -19.95
CA PHE A 424 33.78 -1.49 -19.51
C PHE A 424 33.72 -1.52 -17.98
N GLN A 425 32.58 -1.87 -17.42
CA GLN A 425 32.46 -2.13 -15.99
C GLN A 425 31.62 -3.36 -15.69
N ARG A 426 31.99 -4.07 -14.63
CA ARG A 426 31.23 -5.20 -14.09
C ARG A 426 31.11 -5.10 -12.58
N LEU A 427 30.19 -5.87 -12.03
CA LEU A 427 30.13 -6.12 -10.60
C LEU A 427 31.19 -7.13 -10.14
N HIS A 428 31.66 -6.98 -8.90
CA HIS A 428 32.36 -8.05 -8.20
C HIS A 428 31.47 -9.31 -8.09
N GLY A 429 32.07 -10.49 -8.23
CA GLY A 429 31.35 -11.77 -8.21
C GLY A 429 30.54 -12.11 -9.46
N MET A 430 30.41 -11.22 -10.47
CA MET A 430 29.58 -11.45 -11.65
C MET A 430 30.27 -11.05 -12.96
N GLY A 431 29.99 -11.79 -14.04
CA GLY A 431 30.45 -11.48 -15.39
C GLY A 431 31.98 -11.52 -15.58
N LYS A 432 32.72 -12.21 -14.70
CA LYS A 432 34.19 -12.30 -14.75
C LYS A 432 34.67 -12.83 -16.12
N SER A 433 34.11 -13.95 -16.57
CA SER A 433 34.53 -14.60 -17.82
C SER A 433 34.35 -13.73 -19.07
N LEU A 434 33.24 -12.98 -19.17
CA LEU A 434 33.05 -12.04 -20.28
C LEU A 434 34.12 -10.94 -20.26
N HIS A 435 34.41 -10.36 -19.10
CA HIS A 435 35.33 -9.23 -19.00
C HIS A 435 36.80 -9.62 -19.13
N GLU A 436 37.20 -10.83 -18.72
CA GLU A 436 38.53 -11.37 -19.04
C GLU A 436 38.74 -11.42 -20.56
N ASN A 437 37.75 -11.94 -21.30
CA ASN A 437 37.79 -11.94 -22.76
C ASN A 437 37.83 -10.51 -23.36
N LEU A 438 37.12 -9.54 -22.78
CA LEU A 438 37.16 -8.14 -23.23
C LEU A 438 38.54 -7.49 -22.99
N ILE A 439 39.18 -7.79 -21.86
CA ILE A 439 40.54 -7.30 -21.57
C ILE A 439 41.53 -7.95 -22.55
N ASP A 440 41.49 -9.28 -22.70
CA ASP A 440 42.46 -10.06 -23.47
C ASP A 440 42.30 -9.85 -24.99
N LYS A 441 41.07 -9.95 -25.52
CA LYS A 441 40.79 -9.85 -26.96
C LYS A 441 40.71 -8.41 -27.45
N ALA A 442 40.07 -7.52 -26.69
CA ALA A 442 39.83 -6.14 -27.14
C ALA A 442 40.88 -5.13 -26.64
N GLY A 443 41.69 -5.48 -25.63
CA GLY A 443 42.67 -4.56 -25.04
C GLY A 443 42.02 -3.33 -24.41
N VAL A 444 40.81 -3.50 -23.86
CA VAL A 444 40.00 -2.42 -23.25
C VAL A 444 39.95 -2.61 -21.74
N ARG A 445 40.03 -1.50 -21.01
CA ARG A 445 39.96 -1.48 -19.54
C ARG A 445 38.62 -1.99 -19.04
N SER A 446 38.64 -2.65 -17.90
CA SER A 446 37.45 -3.10 -17.17
C SER A 446 37.53 -2.67 -15.72
N ARG A 447 36.50 -2.00 -15.21
CA ARG A 447 36.40 -1.60 -13.81
C ARG A 447 35.44 -2.51 -13.04
N ILE A 448 35.86 -2.98 -11.88
CA ILE A 448 35.03 -3.76 -10.96
C ILE A 448 34.35 -2.81 -9.97
N TYR A 449 33.02 -2.79 -9.97
CA TYR A 449 32.22 -2.19 -8.92
C TYR A 449 32.18 -3.15 -7.73
N ALA A 450 32.83 -2.77 -6.63
CA ALA A 450 33.18 -3.64 -5.51
C ALA A 450 32.46 -3.21 -4.23
N PRO A 451 31.48 -4.00 -3.74
CA PRO A 451 30.81 -3.74 -2.47
C PRO A 451 31.76 -3.89 -1.27
N VAL A 452 31.66 -2.96 -0.33
CA VAL A 452 32.46 -2.89 0.90
C VAL A 452 31.55 -2.55 2.08
N GLY A 453 31.49 -3.43 3.06
CA GLY A 453 30.73 -3.18 4.29
C GLY A 453 30.50 -4.44 5.10
N GLN A 454 29.84 -4.28 6.26
CA GLN A 454 29.54 -5.42 7.13
C GLN A 454 28.43 -6.28 6.53
N HIS A 455 28.42 -7.57 6.87
CA HIS A 455 27.44 -8.53 6.36
C HIS A 455 25.98 -8.09 6.61
N LYS A 456 25.68 -7.42 7.73
CA LYS A 456 24.33 -6.90 8.04
C LYS A 456 23.85 -5.79 7.11
N ASP A 457 24.78 -5.02 6.55
CA ASP A 457 24.52 -3.88 5.65
C ASP A 457 24.44 -4.37 4.19
N LEU A 458 24.97 -5.56 3.90
CA LEU A 458 25.01 -6.16 2.56
C LEU A 458 23.66 -6.74 2.10
N LEU A 459 22.84 -7.27 3.01
CA LEU A 459 21.81 -8.22 2.61
C LEU A 459 20.62 -7.63 1.81
N PRO A 460 20.12 -6.41 2.07
CA PRO A 460 19.13 -5.77 1.18
C PRO A 460 19.66 -5.53 -0.22
N TYR A 461 20.91 -5.04 -0.27
CA TYR A 461 21.65 -4.86 -1.50
C TYR A 461 21.82 -6.20 -2.23
N LEU A 462 22.10 -7.28 -1.50
CA LEU A 462 22.27 -8.62 -2.07
C LEU A 462 20.98 -9.14 -2.70
N VAL A 463 19.82 -8.97 -2.05
CA VAL A 463 18.53 -9.37 -2.64
C VAL A 463 18.30 -8.61 -3.94
N ARG A 464 18.41 -7.26 -3.93
CA ARG A 464 18.25 -6.44 -5.15
C ARG A 464 19.22 -6.87 -6.25
N ARG A 465 20.47 -7.19 -5.88
CA ARG A 465 21.52 -7.58 -6.83
C ARG A 465 21.30 -8.96 -7.45
N LEU A 466 20.77 -9.89 -6.67
CA LEU A 466 20.39 -11.22 -7.13
C LEU A 466 19.16 -11.15 -8.01
N LEU A 467 18.20 -10.27 -7.73
CA LEU A 467 17.05 -10.01 -8.61
C LEU A 467 17.49 -9.44 -9.97
N GLU A 468 18.41 -8.47 -9.98
CA GLU A 468 18.95 -7.85 -11.21
C GLU A 468 19.56 -8.89 -12.15
N ASN A 469 20.27 -9.89 -11.61
CA ASN A 469 21.02 -10.86 -12.40
C ASN A 469 20.37 -12.23 -12.49
N GLY A 470 19.37 -12.53 -11.66
CA GLY A 470 18.65 -13.79 -11.56
C GLY A 470 17.27 -13.81 -12.22
N ALA A 471 16.80 -12.68 -12.78
CA ALA A 471 15.58 -12.65 -13.58
C ALA A 471 15.68 -13.57 -14.82
N ASN A 472 14.55 -14.10 -15.31
CA ASN A 472 14.54 -14.98 -16.49
C ASN A 472 15.07 -14.29 -17.75
N SER A 473 14.89 -12.97 -17.83
CA SER A 473 15.37 -12.11 -18.92
C SER A 473 16.84 -11.66 -18.76
N SER A 474 17.50 -12.01 -17.65
CA SER A 474 18.91 -11.67 -17.39
C SER A 474 19.86 -12.50 -18.26
N PHE A 475 20.81 -11.83 -18.91
CA PHE A 475 21.85 -12.48 -19.70
C PHE A 475 22.67 -13.47 -18.87
N VAL A 476 23.04 -13.12 -17.62
CA VAL A 476 23.86 -13.98 -16.76
C VAL A 476 23.13 -15.29 -16.45
N ASN A 477 21.83 -15.20 -16.18
CA ASN A 477 20.98 -16.36 -15.89
C ASN A 477 20.79 -17.25 -17.14
N GLN A 478 20.59 -16.65 -18.31
CA GLN A 478 20.45 -17.41 -19.56
C GLN A 478 21.77 -18.05 -20.00
N LEU A 479 22.91 -17.40 -19.75
CA LEU A 479 24.23 -17.89 -20.17
C LEU A 479 24.59 -19.24 -19.52
N ILE A 480 24.20 -19.43 -18.26
CA ILE A 480 24.45 -20.64 -17.46
C ILE A 480 23.47 -21.78 -17.75
N ASP A 481 22.35 -21.50 -18.43
CA ASP A 481 21.40 -22.53 -18.84
C ASP A 481 21.85 -23.17 -20.17
N PRO A 482 22.27 -24.46 -20.17
CA PRO A 482 22.69 -25.14 -21.39
C PRO A 482 21.53 -25.42 -22.35
N ALA A 483 20.27 -25.26 -21.94
CA ALA A 483 19.11 -25.46 -22.81
C ALA A 483 18.85 -24.27 -23.75
N ILE A 484 19.44 -23.09 -23.49
CA ILE A 484 19.27 -21.89 -24.30
C ILE A 484 20.48 -21.73 -25.23
N GLU A 485 20.25 -21.61 -26.53
CA GLU A 485 21.33 -21.42 -27.51
C GLU A 485 21.96 -20.02 -27.41
N ILE A 486 23.27 -19.90 -27.63
CA ILE A 486 23.96 -18.58 -27.55
C ILE A 486 23.34 -17.57 -28.51
N ASP A 487 22.97 -18.01 -29.71
CA ASP A 487 22.32 -17.22 -30.76
C ASP A 487 21.06 -16.51 -30.23
N GLU A 488 20.27 -17.21 -29.42
CA GLU A 488 19.05 -16.66 -28.79
C GLU A 488 19.38 -15.61 -27.73
N ILE A 489 20.42 -15.84 -26.92
CA ILE A 489 20.85 -14.96 -25.82
C ILE A 489 21.43 -13.64 -26.33
N VAL A 490 22.12 -13.69 -27.47
CA VAL A 490 22.78 -12.52 -28.10
C VAL A 490 21.98 -11.96 -29.27
N ARG A 491 20.68 -12.25 -29.34
CA ARG A 491 19.78 -11.64 -30.34
C ARG A 491 19.86 -10.13 -30.30
N ASP A 492 19.77 -9.55 -31.50
CA ASP A 492 19.74 -8.11 -31.68
C ASP A 492 18.45 -7.49 -31.11
N PRO A 493 18.54 -6.61 -30.09
CA PRO A 493 17.38 -5.99 -29.47
C PRO A 493 16.63 -5.08 -30.44
N MET A 494 17.29 -4.48 -31.45
CA MET A 494 16.60 -3.65 -32.44
C MET A 494 15.70 -4.50 -33.34
N ALA A 495 16.12 -5.71 -33.69
CA ALA A 495 15.30 -6.65 -34.46
C ALA A 495 14.08 -7.10 -33.64
N GLN A 496 14.30 -7.40 -32.36
CA GLN A 496 13.20 -7.74 -31.44
C GLN A 496 12.18 -6.60 -31.31
N VAL A 497 12.64 -5.34 -31.23
CA VAL A 497 11.75 -4.17 -31.24
C VAL A 497 10.97 -4.04 -32.54
N GLU A 498 11.60 -4.30 -33.69
CA GLU A 498 10.96 -4.27 -35.01
C GLU A 498 9.93 -5.40 -35.21
N GLU A 499 10.16 -6.57 -34.59
CA GLU A 499 9.26 -7.74 -34.62
C GLU A 499 8.04 -7.60 -33.69
N ASN A 500 8.17 -6.84 -32.61
CA ASN A 500 7.12 -6.69 -31.62
C ASN A 500 5.88 -5.97 -32.18
N SER A 501 4.70 -6.54 -31.92
CA SER A 501 3.42 -5.94 -32.33
C SER A 501 3.04 -4.68 -31.54
N SER A 502 3.67 -4.45 -30.38
CA SER A 502 3.46 -3.29 -29.52
C SER A 502 4.75 -2.91 -28.80
N ALA A 503 5.06 -1.61 -28.77
CA ALA A 503 6.14 -1.06 -27.97
C ALA A 503 6.01 -1.37 -26.48
N GLN A 504 4.80 -1.33 -25.92
CA GLN A 504 4.57 -1.66 -24.51
C GLN A 504 4.42 -3.17 -24.33
N ASN A 505 4.81 -3.66 -23.17
CA ASN A 505 4.60 -5.05 -22.78
C ASN A 505 3.12 -5.27 -22.43
N PRO A 506 2.37 -6.12 -23.17
CA PRO A 506 0.95 -6.36 -22.91
C PRO A 506 0.69 -7.10 -21.60
N ALA A 507 1.71 -7.73 -20.99
CA ALA A 507 1.59 -8.36 -19.68
C ALA A 507 1.61 -7.34 -18.51
N ILE A 508 2.01 -6.10 -18.78
CA ILE A 508 2.08 -5.03 -17.78
C ILE A 508 0.92 -4.07 -18.02
N VAL A 509 -0.08 -4.20 -17.17
CA VAL A 509 -1.27 -3.34 -17.15
C VAL A 509 -0.90 -1.89 -16.86
N THR A 510 -1.29 -0.96 -17.74
CA THR A 510 -1.02 0.48 -17.58
C THR A 510 -1.65 1.04 -16.29
N PRO A 511 -1.12 2.13 -15.71
CA PRO A 511 -1.73 2.72 -14.51
C PRO A 511 -3.19 3.14 -14.71
N THR A 512 -3.56 3.58 -15.92
CA THR A 512 -4.94 3.97 -16.27
C THR A 512 -5.87 2.76 -16.31
N ASP A 513 -5.36 1.61 -16.76
CA ASP A 513 -6.13 0.38 -16.95
C ASP A 513 -5.97 -0.61 -15.79
N LEU A 514 -5.51 -0.14 -14.62
CA LEU A 514 -5.19 -0.94 -13.43
C LEU A 514 -6.29 -1.95 -13.02
N PHE A 515 -7.54 -1.61 -13.29
CA PHE A 515 -8.72 -2.41 -12.96
C PHE A 515 -9.21 -3.27 -14.14
N SER A 516 -8.31 -3.62 -15.07
CA SER A 516 -8.50 -4.64 -16.13
C SER A 516 -9.79 -4.48 -16.96
N GLY A 517 -10.18 -3.24 -17.25
CA GLY A 517 -11.37 -2.94 -18.04
C GLY A 517 -12.69 -2.88 -17.28
N GLU A 518 -12.71 -3.19 -15.97
CA GLU A 518 -13.90 -2.96 -15.12
C GLU A 518 -14.19 -1.46 -15.02
N ARG A 519 -13.13 -0.65 -14.87
CA ARG A 519 -13.17 0.82 -14.83
C ARG A 519 -11.81 1.41 -15.14
N ARG A 520 -11.78 2.70 -15.48
CA ARG A 520 -10.54 3.49 -15.57
C ARG A 520 -10.10 3.95 -14.18
N SER A 521 -8.79 3.88 -13.90
CA SER A 521 -8.18 4.44 -12.69
C SER A 521 -8.19 5.97 -12.72
N ALA A 522 -8.39 6.61 -11.56
CA ALA A 522 -8.28 8.05 -11.44
C ALA A 522 -6.85 8.54 -11.72
N LYS A 523 -6.73 9.57 -12.58
CA LYS A 523 -5.44 10.19 -12.90
C LYS A 523 -4.87 10.91 -11.68
N GLY A 524 -3.60 10.66 -11.37
CA GLY A 524 -2.84 11.43 -10.37
C GLY A 524 -1.89 12.47 -10.96
N LEU A 525 -1.13 13.09 -10.06
CA LEU A 525 -0.05 14.02 -10.35
C LEU A 525 1.19 13.60 -9.55
N ASP A 526 2.35 13.64 -10.20
CA ASP A 526 3.65 13.40 -9.60
C ASP A 526 4.26 14.71 -9.10
N LEU A 527 4.22 14.91 -7.79
CA LEU A 527 4.81 16.08 -7.11
C LEU A 527 6.35 16.11 -7.12
N THR A 528 6.99 15.19 -7.83
CA THR A 528 8.43 15.18 -8.12
C THR A 528 8.75 15.60 -9.56
N HIS A 529 7.73 15.75 -10.42
CA HIS A 529 7.88 16.24 -11.78
C HIS A 529 7.64 17.75 -11.84
N SER A 530 8.68 18.49 -12.21
CA SER A 530 8.67 19.96 -12.13
C SER A 530 7.59 20.66 -12.96
N LEU A 531 7.12 20.07 -14.06
CA LEU A 531 6.03 20.64 -14.87
C LEU A 531 4.68 20.54 -14.15
N GLU A 532 4.39 19.40 -13.53
CA GLU A 532 3.15 19.21 -12.76
C GLU A 532 3.18 20.01 -11.45
N VAL A 533 4.35 20.14 -10.81
CA VAL A 533 4.51 21.03 -9.66
C VAL A 533 4.24 22.49 -10.02
N ALA A 534 4.69 22.95 -11.20
CA ALA A 534 4.40 24.30 -11.68
C ALA A 534 2.90 24.50 -11.91
N GLU A 535 2.21 23.52 -12.52
CA GLU A 535 0.76 23.54 -12.72
C GLU A 535 0.01 23.66 -11.38
N VAL A 536 0.36 22.85 -10.37
CA VAL A 536 -0.24 22.93 -9.03
C VAL A 536 0.04 24.28 -8.38
N SER A 537 1.25 24.82 -8.54
CA SER A 537 1.57 26.15 -8.00
C SER A 537 0.73 27.25 -8.64
N ASP A 538 0.52 27.21 -9.96
CA ASP A 538 -0.32 28.18 -10.67
C ASP A 538 -1.79 28.08 -10.23
N ILE A 539 -2.29 26.84 -10.01
CA ILE A 539 -3.63 26.60 -9.45
C ILE A 539 -3.77 27.29 -8.09
N LEU A 540 -2.82 27.12 -7.18
CA LEU A 540 -2.89 27.67 -5.82
C LEU A 540 -2.69 29.19 -5.76
N GLN A 541 -1.97 29.76 -6.74
CA GLN A 541 -1.84 31.22 -6.88
C GLN A 541 -3.10 31.88 -7.43
N ALA A 542 -3.94 31.13 -8.15
CA ALA A 542 -5.16 31.64 -8.79
C ALA A 542 -6.42 31.60 -7.91
N VAL A 543 -6.29 31.26 -6.61
CA VAL A 543 -7.42 31.16 -5.67
C VAL A 543 -8.18 32.48 -5.59
N LYS A 544 -9.51 32.41 -5.71
CA LYS A 544 -10.42 33.52 -5.49
C LYS A 544 -11.40 33.15 -4.37
N PRO A 545 -11.98 34.15 -3.67
CA PRO A 545 -12.98 33.84 -2.66
C PRO A 545 -14.18 33.07 -3.22
N PHE A 546 -14.57 32.01 -2.53
CA PHE A 546 -15.71 31.16 -2.90
C PHE A 546 -17.01 31.64 -2.27
N LYS A 547 -18.13 31.26 -2.88
CA LYS A 547 -19.47 31.47 -2.34
C LYS A 547 -20.26 30.17 -2.45
N ALA A 548 -20.92 29.80 -1.36
CA ALA A 548 -21.78 28.64 -1.31
C ALA A 548 -23.12 28.97 -0.65
N ALA A 549 -24.14 28.23 -1.01
CA ALA A 549 -25.46 28.26 -0.39
C ALA A 549 -26.02 26.84 -0.35
N SER A 550 -27.02 26.61 0.50
CA SER A 550 -27.80 25.36 0.41
C SER A 550 -28.49 25.30 -0.96
N ILE A 551 -28.59 24.10 -1.55
CA ILE A 551 -29.21 23.88 -2.85
C ILE A 551 -30.44 23.01 -2.66
N VAL A 552 -31.62 23.54 -2.98
CA VAL A 552 -32.89 22.80 -2.99
C VAL A 552 -33.49 22.92 -4.38
N CYS A 553 -33.82 21.79 -5.00
CA CYS A 553 -34.31 21.72 -6.38
C CYS A 553 -33.39 22.46 -7.39
N GLY A 554 -32.07 22.45 -7.12
CA GLY A 554 -31.07 23.14 -7.92
C GLY A 554 -31.17 24.67 -7.90
N VAL A 555 -31.76 25.23 -6.85
CA VAL A 555 -31.82 26.67 -6.54
C VAL A 555 -31.08 26.94 -5.23
N ASP A 556 -30.26 27.99 -5.23
CA ASP A 556 -29.55 28.45 -4.04
C ASP A 556 -30.53 29.08 -3.05
N VAL A 557 -30.60 28.54 -1.84
CA VAL A 557 -31.45 29.02 -0.76
C VAL A 557 -30.70 30.07 0.04
N SER A 558 -31.28 31.28 0.10
CA SER A 558 -30.75 32.34 0.94
C SER A 558 -30.98 32.07 2.42
N GLY A 559 -29.97 32.36 3.23
CA GLY A 559 -30.06 32.21 4.68
C GLY A 559 -28.98 33.00 5.41
N THR A 560 -28.62 32.53 6.61
CA THR A 560 -27.61 33.22 7.42
C THR A 560 -26.23 33.03 6.80
N GLU A 561 -25.57 34.13 6.45
CA GLU A 561 -24.21 34.10 5.90
C GLU A 561 -23.17 33.87 7.02
N LYS A 562 -22.21 33.00 6.75
CA LYS A 562 -21.05 32.70 7.59
C LYS A 562 -19.77 32.75 6.77
N GLN A 563 -18.69 33.20 7.40
CA GLN A 563 -17.37 33.20 6.78
C GLN A 563 -16.69 31.86 7.00
N VAL A 564 -15.94 31.42 6.00
CA VAL A 564 -15.06 30.27 6.06
C VAL A 564 -13.62 30.78 6.04
N SER A 565 -12.85 30.37 7.04
CA SER A 565 -11.46 30.77 7.23
C SER A 565 -10.52 29.58 7.04
N CYS A 566 -9.32 29.85 6.53
CA CYS A 566 -8.30 28.84 6.32
C CYS A 566 -7.74 28.37 7.67
N PRO A 567 -7.66 27.06 7.95
CA PRO A 567 -7.12 26.55 9.21
C PRO A 567 -5.63 26.83 9.40
N THR A 568 -4.91 27.11 8.31
CA THR A 568 -3.47 27.38 8.28
C THR A 568 -3.12 28.73 8.89
N ASP A 569 -3.88 29.78 8.59
CA ASP A 569 -3.51 31.16 8.95
C ASP A 569 -4.69 32.06 9.33
N GLY A 570 -5.93 31.53 9.30
CA GLY A 570 -7.15 32.28 9.56
C GLY A 570 -7.61 33.18 8.41
N SER A 571 -6.93 33.16 7.26
CA SER A 571 -7.28 33.97 6.09
C SER A 571 -8.65 33.62 5.54
N PHE A 572 -9.30 34.57 4.88
CA PHE A 572 -10.65 34.40 4.35
C PHE A 572 -10.65 33.55 3.06
N VAL A 573 -11.41 32.46 3.06
CA VAL A 573 -11.55 31.53 1.91
C VAL A 573 -12.84 31.80 1.14
N GLY A 574 -13.94 32.12 1.84
CA GLY A 574 -15.23 32.33 1.21
C GLY A 574 -16.39 32.50 2.19
N THR A 575 -17.61 32.57 1.66
CA THR A 575 -18.84 32.67 2.46
C THR A 575 -19.80 31.53 2.18
N VAL A 576 -20.51 31.09 3.19
CA VAL A 576 -21.58 30.08 3.08
C VAL A 576 -22.90 30.65 3.60
N GLN A 577 -24.00 30.43 2.87
CA GLN A 577 -25.36 30.69 3.34
C GLN A 577 -26.00 29.41 3.88
N TYR A 578 -26.30 29.41 5.18
CA TYR A 578 -26.91 28.27 5.86
C TYR A 578 -28.36 28.07 5.42
N GLY A 579 -28.76 26.82 5.26
CA GLY A 579 -30.14 26.42 5.03
C GLY A 579 -31.00 26.55 6.29
N THR A 580 -32.26 26.16 6.16
CA THR A 580 -33.23 26.14 7.26
C THR A 580 -33.85 24.76 7.40
N GLU A 581 -34.49 24.48 8.53
CA GLU A 581 -35.27 23.25 8.73
C GLU A 581 -36.38 23.11 7.67
N ALA A 582 -37.04 24.22 7.32
CA ALA A 582 -38.04 24.24 6.26
C ALA A 582 -37.46 23.86 4.88
N ALA A 583 -36.23 24.27 4.59
CA ALA A 583 -35.55 23.89 3.35
C ALA A 583 -35.23 22.38 3.31
N ILE A 584 -34.96 21.76 4.47
CA ILE A 584 -34.80 20.30 4.56
C ILE A 584 -36.12 19.60 4.25
N ASP A 585 -37.23 20.06 4.83
CA ASP A 585 -38.54 19.47 4.61
C ASP A 585 -38.99 19.59 3.14
N GLU A 586 -38.68 20.73 2.51
CA GLU A 586 -38.88 20.95 1.07
C GLU A 586 -38.01 20.00 0.22
N ALA A 587 -36.72 19.88 0.54
CA ALA A 587 -35.80 18.99 -0.16
C ALA A 587 -36.25 17.53 -0.09
N ILE A 588 -36.67 17.06 1.08
CA ILE A 588 -37.19 15.70 1.27
C ILE A 588 -38.47 15.50 0.45
N SER A 589 -39.38 16.48 0.48
CA SER A 589 -40.64 16.40 -0.27
C SER A 589 -40.40 16.32 -1.78
N ALA A 590 -39.46 17.12 -2.31
CA ALA A 590 -39.07 17.08 -3.71
C ALA A 590 -38.36 15.76 -4.08
N ALA A 591 -37.41 15.32 -3.25
CA ALA A 591 -36.65 14.09 -3.45
C ALA A 591 -37.55 12.84 -3.45
N ALA A 592 -38.64 12.83 -2.68
CA ALA A 592 -39.56 11.69 -2.59
C ALA A 592 -40.41 11.48 -3.85
N VAL A 593 -40.58 12.51 -4.70
CA VAL A 593 -41.39 12.44 -5.93
C VAL A 593 -40.56 12.54 -7.21
N SER A 594 -39.23 12.51 -7.09
CA SER A 594 -38.34 12.59 -8.24
C SER A 594 -38.44 11.35 -9.13
N GLY A 595 -38.46 11.58 -10.45
CA GLY A 595 -38.38 10.49 -11.44
C GLY A 595 -37.10 9.67 -11.35
N TRP A 596 -36.07 10.13 -10.62
CA TRP A 596 -34.87 9.31 -10.37
C TRP A 596 -35.20 7.99 -9.65
N LEU A 597 -36.20 7.99 -8.76
CA LEU A 597 -36.62 6.80 -8.01
C LEU A 597 -37.33 5.76 -8.88
N THR A 598 -38.06 6.19 -9.91
CA THR A 598 -38.99 5.34 -10.67
C THR A 598 -38.59 5.11 -12.11
N ASP A 599 -38.01 6.13 -12.75
CA ASP A 599 -37.86 6.19 -14.22
C ASP A 599 -36.39 6.00 -14.65
N SER A 600 -35.42 6.22 -13.76
CA SER A 600 -34.00 6.10 -14.10
C SER A 600 -33.56 4.64 -14.26
N THR A 601 -32.83 4.36 -15.34
CA THR A 601 -32.19 3.05 -15.55
C THR A 601 -30.81 3.00 -14.90
N ALA A 602 -30.34 1.80 -14.52
CA ALA A 602 -29.01 1.62 -13.95
C ALA A 602 -27.90 2.19 -14.86
N THR A 603 -28.05 2.03 -16.19
CA THR A 603 -27.11 2.55 -17.19
C THR A 603 -27.07 4.08 -17.21
N GLU A 604 -28.22 4.77 -17.14
CA GLU A 604 -28.26 6.23 -17.08
C GLU A 604 -27.62 6.77 -15.80
N ARG A 605 -27.88 6.10 -14.67
CA ARG A 605 -27.26 6.46 -13.39
C ARG A 605 -25.74 6.29 -13.42
N ALA A 606 -25.28 5.14 -13.94
CA ALA A 606 -23.86 4.88 -14.14
C ALA A 606 -23.20 5.89 -15.10
N ALA A 607 -23.89 6.30 -16.17
CA ALA A 607 -23.41 7.32 -17.09
C ALA A 607 -23.23 8.69 -16.39
N CYS A 608 -24.16 9.08 -15.53
CA CYS A 608 -24.02 10.30 -14.72
C CYS A 608 -22.80 10.24 -13.79
N MET A 609 -22.59 9.10 -13.11
CA MET A 609 -21.44 8.93 -12.21
C MET A 609 -20.11 8.94 -12.97
N ASN A 610 -20.03 8.27 -14.12
CA ASN A 610 -18.85 8.33 -14.98
C ASN A 610 -18.59 9.75 -15.51
N LYS A 611 -19.65 10.49 -15.87
CA LYS A 611 -19.50 11.89 -16.29
C LYS A 611 -19.06 12.79 -15.14
N ALA A 612 -19.51 12.53 -13.91
CA ALA A 612 -19.03 13.25 -12.73
C ALA A 612 -17.53 12.98 -12.49
N ALA A 613 -17.09 11.73 -12.62
CA ALA A 613 -15.67 11.37 -12.57
C ALA A 613 -14.83 12.14 -13.59
N ASP A 614 -15.28 12.22 -14.85
CA ASP A 614 -14.59 12.98 -15.90
C ASP A 614 -14.57 14.49 -15.58
N LEU A 615 -15.68 15.05 -15.10
CA LEU A 615 -15.76 16.47 -14.75
C LEU A 615 -14.88 16.84 -13.54
N LEU A 616 -14.68 15.91 -12.59
CA LEU A 616 -13.77 16.08 -11.46
C LEU A 616 -12.31 16.20 -11.93
N GLU A 617 -11.90 15.36 -12.89
CA GLU A 617 -10.58 15.46 -13.53
C GLU A 617 -10.45 16.77 -14.33
N GLU A 618 -11.46 17.13 -15.13
CA GLU A 618 -11.47 18.37 -15.92
C GLU A 618 -11.41 19.65 -15.06
N GLN A 619 -11.91 19.59 -13.81
CA GLN A 619 -11.99 20.74 -12.88
C GLN A 619 -11.16 20.55 -11.61
N ALA A 620 -10.13 19.70 -11.68
CA ALA A 620 -9.25 19.40 -10.55
C ALA A 620 -8.76 20.65 -9.80
N ALA A 621 -8.50 21.75 -10.53
CA ALA A 621 -8.03 23.01 -9.96
C ALA A 621 -8.90 23.54 -8.81
N VAL A 622 -10.24 23.54 -8.94
CA VAL A 622 -11.14 24.07 -7.91
C VAL A 622 -11.08 23.21 -6.64
N PHE A 623 -11.05 21.89 -6.81
CA PHE A 623 -11.02 20.95 -5.69
C PHE A 623 -9.65 20.94 -5.01
N ILE A 624 -8.56 21.08 -5.76
CA ILE A 624 -7.20 21.24 -5.20
C ILE A 624 -7.14 22.49 -4.33
N GLN A 625 -7.66 23.62 -4.81
CA GLN A 625 -7.68 24.87 -4.06
C GLN A 625 -8.44 24.71 -2.74
N LEU A 626 -9.63 24.10 -2.76
CA LEU A 626 -10.47 23.96 -1.57
C LEU A 626 -9.92 22.91 -0.59
N CYS A 627 -9.40 21.78 -1.04
CA CYS A 627 -8.75 20.81 -0.14
C CYS A 627 -7.59 21.45 0.65
N VAL A 628 -6.78 22.29 -0.01
CA VAL A 628 -5.65 22.98 0.63
C VAL A 628 -6.15 24.13 1.52
N LYS A 629 -7.00 25.02 0.99
CA LYS A 629 -7.36 26.28 1.68
C LYS A 629 -8.51 26.13 2.68
N GLU A 630 -9.51 25.30 2.41
CA GLU A 630 -10.63 25.06 3.31
C GLU A 630 -10.31 23.96 4.33
N ALA A 631 -9.71 22.84 3.90
CA ALA A 631 -9.48 21.68 4.77
C ALA A 631 -8.04 21.54 5.30
N GLY A 632 -7.10 22.39 4.87
CA GLY A 632 -5.72 22.38 5.36
C GLY A 632 -4.90 21.18 4.91
N LYS A 633 -5.28 20.51 3.82
CA LYS A 633 -4.60 19.27 3.36
C LYS A 633 -3.32 19.57 2.60
N SER A 634 -2.28 18.78 2.87
CA SER A 634 -1.06 18.77 2.06
C SER A 634 -1.38 18.48 0.58
N LEU A 635 -0.47 18.85 -0.33
CA LEU A 635 -0.65 18.59 -1.76
C LEU A 635 -0.79 17.09 -2.07
N ARG A 636 0.00 16.25 -1.40
CA ARG A 636 -0.08 14.78 -1.54
C ARG A 636 -1.45 14.26 -1.12
N ASP A 637 -1.96 14.72 0.02
CA ASP A 637 -3.28 14.31 0.53
C ASP A 637 -4.42 14.82 -0.37
N THR A 638 -4.26 16.00 -0.93
CA THR A 638 -5.22 16.64 -1.83
C THR A 638 -5.37 15.84 -3.13
N ILE A 639 -4.25 15.44 -3.76
CA ILE A 639 -4.28 14.61 -4.98
C ILE A 639 -4.90 13.24 -4.69
N ALA A 640 -4.51 12.61 -3.56
CA ALA A 640 -5.06 11.33 -3.17
C ALA A 640 -6.58 11.38 -2.95
N GLU A 641 -7.08 12.42 -2.28
CA GLU A 641 -8.52 12.60 -2.07
C GLU A 641 -9.30 12.86 -3.37
N LEU A 642 -8.75 13.67 -4.27
CA LEU A 642 -9.40 13.89 -5.56
C LEU A 642 -9.52 12.58 -6.35
N ARG A 643 -8.46 11.76 -6.35
CA ARG A 643 -8.48 10.44 -6.99
C ARG A 643 -9.49 9.51 -6.34
N GLU A 644 -9.54 9.46 -5.02
CA GLU A 644 -10.49 8.63 -4.28
C GLU A 644 -11.95 9.01 -4.62
N ALA A 645 -12.26 10.31 -4.74
CA ALA A 645 -13.59 10.78 -5.16
C ALA A 645 -13.97 10.33 -6.58
N ILE A 646 -13.02 10.41 -7.53
CA ILE A 646 -13.18 9.95 -8.91
C ILE A 646 -13.37 8.43 -8.94
N ASP A 647 -12.57 7.69 -8.18
CA ASP A 647 -12.63 6.24 -8.10
C ASP A 647 -13.96 5.77 -7.50
N PHE A 648 -14.51 6.43 -6.47
CA PHE A 648 -15.85 6.14 -5.96
C PHE A 648 -16.93 6.28 -7.03
N CYS A 649 -16.89 7.37 -7.81
CA CYS A 649 -17.85 7.59 -8.89
C CYS A 649 -17.78 6.48 -9.94
N ARG A 650 -16.57 6.14 -10.40
CA ARG A 650 -16.38 5.09 -11.42
C ARG A 650 -16.70 3.70 -10.90
N TYR A 651 -16.30 3.39 -9.67
CA TYR A 651 -16.56 2.11 -9.03
C TYR A 651 -18.06 1.85 -8.87
N TYR A 652 -18.80 2.80 -8.29
CA TYR A 652 -20.24 2.62 -8.11
C TYR A 652 -21.03 2.70 -9.41
N ALA A 653 -20.52 3.38 -10.45
CA ALA A 653 -21.06 3.27 -11.80
C ALA A 653 -21.00 1.84 -12.32
N GLY A 654 -19.86 1.16 -12.16
CA GLY A 654 -19.68 -0.24 -12.53
C GLY A 654 -20.56 -1.18 -11.70
N GLU A 655 -20.60 -1.00 -10.38
CA GLU A 655 -21.44 -1.83 -9.50
C GLU A 655 -22.95 -1.66 -9.79
N ALA A 656 -23.41 -0.47 -10.18
CA ALA A 656 -24.81 -0.21 -10.48
C ALA A 656 -25.35 -1.05 -11.64
N ILE A 657 -24.51 -1.35 -12.63
CA ILE A 657 -24.86 -2.14 -13.82
C ILE A 657 -24.46 -3.62 -13.70
N SER A 658 -23.94 -4.03 -12.55
CA SER A 658 -23.57 -5.41 -12.29
C SER A 658 -24.81 -6.31 -12.09
N ASP A 659 -24.65 -7.60 -12.37
CA ASP A 659 -25.71 -8.61 -12.14
C ASP A 659 -26.20 -8.64 -10.68
N ARG A 660 -25.35 -8.21 -9.72
CA ARG A 660 -25.69 -8.12 -8.29
C ARG A 660 -26.78 -7.09 -7.97
N MET A 661 -27.00 -6.13 -8.85
CA MET A 661 -27.96 -5.04 -8.69
C MET A 661 -29.16 -5.15 -9.65
N ALA A 662 -29.16 -6.13 -10.56
CA ALA A 662 -30.15 -6.22 -11.64
C ALA A 662 -31.60 -6.41 -11.16
N ASP A 663 -31.80 -7.07 -10.01
CA ASP A 663 -33.12 -7.37 -9.44
C ASP A 663 -33.43 -6.53 -8.19
N ARG A 664 -32.83 -5.34 -8.07
CA ARG A 664 -32.98 -4.48 -6.88
C ARG A 664 -33.66 -3.15 -7.20
N THR A 665 -34.39 -2.63 -6.22
CA THR A 665 -35.07 -1.33 -6.27
C THR A 665 -34.53 -0.40 -5.18
N PRO A 666 -34.58 0.93 -5.37
CA PRO A 666 -34.08 1.87 -4.38
C PRO A 666 -34.88 1.83 -3.07
N LEU A 667 -34.27 2.31 -1.98
CA LEU A 667 -34.93 2.50 -0.69
C LEU A 667 -35.89 3.70 -0.71
N GLY A 668 -35.46 4.83 -1.29
CA GLY A 668 -36.19 6.11 -1.27
C GLY A 668 -35.23 7.29 -1.10
N VAL A 669 -35.57 8.25 -0.23
CA VAL A 669 -34.70 9.39 0.10
C VAL A 669 -33.64 8.97 1.12
N VAL A 670 -32.36 9.10 0.77
CA VAL A 670 -31.23 8.79 1.65
C VAL A 670 -30.61 10.08 2.19
N ALA A 671 -30.46 10.16 3.51
CA ALA A 671 -29.73 11.24 4.16
C ALA A 671 -28.23 10.89 4.20
N CYS A 672 -27.39 11.73 3.59
CA CYS A 672 -25.93 11.58 3.63
C CYS A 672 -25.32 12.64 4.55
N ILE A 673 -24.52 12.22 5.52
CA ILE A 673 -23.84 13.10 6.48
C ILE A 673 -22.36 12.74 6.50
N SER A 674 -21.51 13.66 6.06
CA SER A 674 -20.08 13.43 5.81
C SER A 674 -19.17 14.24 6.74
N PRO A 675 -17.92 13.78 6.97
CA PRO A 675 -16.97 14.43 7.85
C PRO A 675 -16.16 15.51 7.12
N TRP A 676 -15.39 16.29 7.88
CA TRP A 676 -14.52 17.35 7.36
C TRP A 676 -13.15 16.86 6.89
N ASN A 677 -12.73 15.66 7.31
CA ASN A 677 -11.37 15.17 7.09
C ASN A 677 -11.17 14.51 5.71
N PHE A 678 -12.25 14.11 5.05
CA PHE A 678 -12.31 13.77 3.62
C PHE A 678 -13.52 14.47 3.01
N PRO A 679 -13.46 15.80 2.88
CA PRO A 679 -14.62 16.61 2.56
C PRO A 679 -15.09 16.48 1.11
N LEU A 680 -14.30 15.85 0.23
CA LEU A 680 -14.66 15.52 -1.14
C LEU A 680 -14.88 14.02 -1.32
N ALA A 681 -13.92 13.17 -0.94
CA ALA A 681 -13.97 11.74 -1.27
C ALA A 681 -15.10 11.01 -0.56
N ILE A 682 -15.18 11.09 0.78
CA ILE A 682 -16.25 10.43 1.54
C ILE A 682 -17.61 11.08 1.24
N PHE A 683 -17.63 12.42 1.08
CA PHE A 683 -18.83 13.16 0.68
C PHE A 683 -19.42 12.64 -0.63
N LEU A 684 -18.61 12.58 -1.69
CA LEU A 684 -19.06 12.07 -2.99
C LEU A 684 -19.24 10.55 -2.98
N GLY A 685 -18.46 9.79 -2.21
CA GLY A 685 -18.63 8.33 -2.09
C GLY A 685 -20.01 7.94 -1.57
N GLN A 686 -20.49 8.59 -0.51
CA GLN A 686 -21.84 8.38 0.03
C GLN A 686 -22.92 8.75 -1.00
N ILE A 687 -22.79 9.92 -1.62
CA ILE A 687 -23.75 10.42 -2.62
C ILE A 687 -23.79 9.51 -3.86
N ALA A 688 -22.63 9.20 -4.42
CA ALA A 688 -22.49 8.38 -5.62
C ALA A 688 -23.06 6.99 -5.38
N ALA A 689 -22.83 6.38 -4.22
CA ALA A 689 -23.42 5.11 -3.86
C ALA A 689 -24.95 5.16 -3.81
N ALA A 690 -25.51 6.12 -3.07
CA ALA A 690 -26.96 6.25 -2.92
C ALA A 690 -27.65 6.51 -4.27
N LEU A 691 -27.12 7.46 -5.06
CA LEU A 691 -27.61 7.75 -6.40
C LEU A 691 -27.48 6.55 -7.33
N SER A 692 -26.35 5.83 -7.33
CA SER A 692 -26.13 4.64 -8.17
C SER A 692 -27.13 3.52 -7.88
N ALA A 693 -27.48 3.32 -6.62
CA ALA A 693 -28.53 2.39 -6.18
C ALA A 693 -29.96 2.87 -6.52
N GLY A 694 -30.12 4.05 -7.12
CA GLY A 694 -31.39 4.62 -7.57
C GLY A 694 -32.09 5.51 -6.55
N ASN A 695 -31.46 5.78 -5.40
CA ASN A 695 -32.05 6.63 -4.35
C ASN A 695 -31.91 8.11 -4.71
N THR A 696 -32.76 8.94 -4.12
CA THR A 696 -32.54 10.39 -4.06
C THR A 696 -31.82 10.75 -2.78
N VAL A 697 -31.15 11.90 -2.75
CA VAL A 697 -30.20 12.26 -1.69
C VAL A 697 -30.48 13.65 -1.15
N VAL A 698 -30.51 13.76 0.18
CA VAL A 698 -30.38 15.03 0.90
C VAL A 698 -29.08 14.95 1.71
N VAL A 699 -28.09 15.77 1.35
CA VAL A 699 -26.75 15.70 1.93
C VAL A 699 -26.42 16.90 2.83
N LYS A 700 -25.75 16.62 3.96
CA LYS A 700 -25.33 17.60 4.97
C LYS A 700 -23.82 17.42 5.26
N PRO A 701 -22.92 18.22 4.65
CA PRO A 701 -21.46 18.13 4.89
C PRO A 701 -21.05 18.73 6.23
N ALA A 702 -19.90 18.35 6.78
CA ALA A 702 -19.34 18.97 7.99
C ALA A 702 -19.29 20.52 7.89
N ALA A 703 -19.44 21.20 9.03
CA ALA A 703 -19.55 22.67 9.06
C ALA A 703 -18.25 23.36 8.62
N GLN A 704 -17.12 22.70 8.80
CA GLN A 704 -15.79 23.20 8.47
C GLN A 704 -15.50 23.21 6.96
N THR A 705 -16.20 22.39 6.16
CA THR A 705 -15.84 22.12 4.75
C THR A 705 -17.06 22.15 3.83
N GLN A 706 -17.67 23.31 3.68
CA GLN A 706 -18.96 23.50 3.00
C GLN A 706 -18.82 24.06 1.58
N LEU A 707 -17.74 24.79 1.29
CA LEU A 707 -17.47 25.35 -0.03
C LEU A 707 -17.18 24.22 -1.04
N ILE A 708 -16.34 23.26 -0.65
CA ILE A 708 -16.03 22.09 -1.49
C ILE A 708 -17.25 21.21 -1.76
N ALA A 709 -18.12 21.03 -0.76
CA ALA A 709 -19.36 20.29 -0.90
C ALA A 709 -20.33 20.97 -1.88
N TYR A 710 -20.41 22.30 -1.87
CA TYR A 710 -21.20 23.08 -2.82
C TYR A 710 -20.72 22.91 -4.26
N GLU A 711 -19.41 23.02 -4.51
CA GLU A 711 -18.86 22.82 -5.85
C GLU A 711 -19.02 21.38 -6.34
N ALA A 712 -18.89 20.39 -5.44
CA ALA A 712 -19.13 19.00 -5.75
C ALA A 712 -20.59 18.74 -6.18
N VAL A 713 -21.59 19.26 -5.47
CA VAL A 713 -23.01 19.08 -5.83
C VAL A 713 -23.35 19.80 -7.14
N ARG A 714 -22.82 21.01 -7.37
CA ARG A 714 -22.98 21.69 -8.67
C ARG A 714 -22.38 20.89 -9.82
N LEU A 715 -21.24 20.25 -9.59
CA LEU A 715 -20.62 19.36 -10.56
C LEU A 715 -21.49 18.13 -10.83
N MET A 716 -22.07 17.50 -9.79
CA MET A 716 -23.00 16.37 -9.94
C MET A 716 -24.23 16.73 -10.79
N HIS A 717 -24.81 17.91 -10.59
CA HIS A 717 -25.91 18.38 -11.45
C HIS A 717 -25.47 18.59 -12.90
N ARG A 718 -24.27 19.13 -13.13
CA ARG A 718 -23.70 19.27 -14.48
C ARG A 718 -23.37 17.92 -15.12
N ALA A 719 -23.10 16.90 -14.33
CA ALA A 719 -22.90 15.53 -14.78
C ALA A 719 -24.19 14.82 -15.23
N GLY A 720 -25.35 15.41 -14.93
CA GLY A 720 -26.66 14.88 -15.33
C GLY A 720 -27.55 14.44 -14.17
N VAL A 721 -27.09 14.54 -12.91
CA VAL A 721 -27.92 14.22 -11.75
C VAL A 721 -29.07 15.24 -11.64
N PRO A 722 -30.34 14.80 -11.65
CA PRO A 722 -31.47 15.71 -11.58
C PRO A 722 -31.46 16.59 -10.32
N LYS A 723 -31.91 17.83 -10.48
CA LYS A 723 -31.90 18.85 -9.42
C LYS A 723 -32.83 18.53 -8.26
N ASP A 724 -33.85 17.75 -8.51
CA ASP A 724 -34.82 17.21 -7.56
C ASP A 724 -34.35 15.89 -6.94
N ALA A 725 -33.29 15.25 -7.47
CA ALA A 725 -32.73 14.00 -6.96
C ALA A 725 -31.58 14.19 -5.95
N LEU A 726 -30.90 15.34 -5.96
CA LEU A 726 -29.79 15.66 -5.07
C LEU A 726 -29.94 17.07 -4.51
N HIS A 727 -30.00 17.18 -3.18
CA HIS A 727 -30.14 18.45 -2.46
C HIS A 727 -29.02 18.62 -1.44
N LEU A 728 -28.50 19.84 -1.30
CA LEU A 728 -27.41 20.18 -0.40
C LEU A 728 -27.91 21.09 0.73
N ILE A 729 -27.68 20.68 1.97
CA ILE A 729 -28.04 21.44 3.16
C ILE A 729 -26.77 21.86 3.89
N LEU A 730 -26.47 23.15 3.87
CA LEU A 730 -25.32 23.75 4.55
C LEU A 730 -25.74 24.30 5.91
N GLY A 731 -24.92 24.06 6.93
CA GLY A 731 -25.08 24.62 8.27
C GLY A 731 -24.64 23.67 9.39
N GLU A 732 -24.92 24.05 10.64
CA GLU A 732 -24.46 23.33 11.83
C GLU A 732 -25.08 21.94 11.96
N GLY A 733 -24.25 20.92 12.23
CA GLY A 733 -24.69 19.55 12.38
C GLY A 733 -25.68 19.35 13.54
N ARG A 734 -25.47 20.05 14.66
CA ARG A 734 -26.33 19.97 15.86
C ARG A 734 -27.78 20.39 15.62
N ILE A 735 -28.01 21.23 14.62
CA ILE A 735 -29.34 21.77 14.29
C ILE A 735 -29.85 21.04 13.04
N LEU A 736 -29.23 21.30 11.89
CA LEU A 736 -29.74 20.83 10.60
C LEU A 736 -29.51 19.33 10.38
N GLY A 737 -28.40 18.78 10.88
CA GLY A 737 -28.15 17.34 10.81
C GLY A 737 -29.12 16.55 11.69
N ALA A 738 -29.40 17.05 12.91
CA ALA A 738 -30.38 16.45 13.80
C ALA A 738 -31.80 16.50 13.22
N HIS A 739 -32.20 17.63 12.64
CA HIS A 739 -33.51 17.77 11.97
C HIS A 739 -33.64 16.82 10.77
N LEU A 740 -32.62 16.74 9.91
CA LEU A 740 -32.60 15.81 8.76
C LEU A 740 -32.80 14.36 9.19
N VAL A 741 -32.10 13.90 10.23
CA VAL A 741 -32.24 12.54 10.75
C VAL A 741 -33.60 12.32 11.40
N ALA A 742 -34.23 13.35 11.98
CA ALA A 742 -35.54 13.26 12.61
C ALA A 742 -36.72 13.31 11.62
N ALA A 743 -36.53 13.82 10.40
CA ALA A 743 -37.58 13.97 9.39
C ALA A 743 -38.19 12.64 8.89
N GLN A 744 -39.52 12.57 8.73
CA GLN A 744 -40.24 11.30 8.44
C GLN A 744 -40.02 10.73 7.03
N GLY A 745 -39.58 11.54 6.06
CA GLY A 745 -39.46 11.11 4.66
C GLY A 745 -38.15 10.38 4.30
N ILE A 746 -37.26 10.11 5.26
CA ILE A 746 -35.99 9.42 4.99
C ILE A 746 -36.17 7.91 4.99
N ALA A 747 -35.60 7.24 4.00
CA ALA A 747 -35.60 5.79 3.81
C ALA A 747 -34.23 5.14 4.08
N GLY A 748 -33.19 5.93 4.34
CA GLY A 748 -31.86 5.45 4.72
C GLY A 748 -30.97 6.59 5.21
N VAL A 749 -29.94 6.25 5.98
CA VAL A 749 -28.91 7.19 6.48
C VAL A 749 -27.52 6.63 6.21
N CYS A 750 -26.70 7.39 5.51
CA CYS A 750 -25.26 7.19 5.41
C CYS A 750 -24.57 8.24 6.28
N PHE A 751 -23.87 7.80 7.32
CA PHE A 751 -23.13 8.66 8.23
C PHE A 751 -21.66 8.24 8.28
N THR A 752 -20.77 9.23 8.24
CA THR A 752 -19.36 9.03 8.58
C THR A 752 -18.91 10.13 9.53
N GLY A 753 -18.35 9.75 10.68
CA GLY A 753 -17.94 10.68 11.73
C GLY A 753 -17.68 10.00 13.07
N SER A 754 -17.85 10.71 14.19
CA SER A 754 -17.53 10.13 15.51
C SER A 754 -18.53 9.06 15.97
N THR A 755 -18.05 8.08 16.73
CA THR A 755 -18.88 7.03 17.34
C THR A 755 -19.98 7.61 18.22
N ALA A 756 -19.70 8.70 18.95
CA ALA A 756 -20.70 9.40 19.76
C ALA A 756 -21.85 9.96 18.90
N THR A 757 -21.54 10.57 17.76
CA THR A 757 -22.56 11.11 16.84
C THR A 757 -23.35 10.00 16.18
N ALA A 758 -22.71 8.90 15.75
CA ALA A 758 -23.41 7.74 15.20
C ALA A 758 -24.44 7.16 16.18
N LYS A 759 -24.10 7.08 17.47
CA LYS A 759 -25.04 6.64 18.52
C LYS A 759 -26.20 7.61 18.70
N HIS A 760 -25.95 8.92 18.64
CA HIS A 760 -27.02 9.91 18.69
C HIS A 760 -27.96 9.81 17.49
N ILE A 761 -27.43 9.55 16.29
CA ILE A 761 -28.22 9.30 15.08
C ILE A 761 -29.08 8.05 15.25
N ALA A 762 -28.49 6.93 15.70
CA ALA A 762 -29.23 5.69 15.95
C ALA A 762 -30.35 5.90 16.98
N ALA A 763 -30.05 6.55 18.11
CA ALA A 763 -31.04 6.87 19.13
C ALA A 763 -32.17 7.77 18.59
N SER A 764 -31.84 8.75 17.75
CA SER A 764 -32.83 9.65 17.12
C SER A 764 -33.74 8.90 16.13
N LEU A 765 -33.19 7.98 15.33
CA LEU A 765 -33.99 7.11 14.47
C LEU A 765 -34.98 6.27 15.29
N ALA A 766 -34.55 5.73 16.43
CA ALA A 766 -35.44 5.01 17.33
C ALA A 766 -36.55 5.91 17.91
N ASP A 767 -36.18 7.07 18.47
CA ASP A 767 -37.12 8.00 19.13
C ASP A 767 -38.17 8.59 18.17
N THR A 768 -37.90 8.58 16.86
CA THR A 768 -38.77 9.13 15.83
C THR A 768 -39.55 8.06 15.05
N GLY A 769 -39.61 6.83 15.56
CA GLY A 769 -40.36 5.72 14.94
C GLY A 769 -39.73 5.16 13.68
N LYS A 770 -38.42 5.37 13.48
CA LYS A 770 -37.65 4.99 12.30
C LYS A 770 -36.54 3.99 12.62
N ALA A 771 -36.71 3.20 13.67
CA ALA A 771 -35.73 2.21 14.09
C ALA A 771 -35.41 1.15 13.00
N LEU A 772 -36.30 0.96 12.02
CA LEU A 772 -36.10 0.06 10.88
C LEU A 772 -35.38 0.72 9.68
N VAL A 773 -35.19 2.04 9.69
CA VAL A 773 -34.48 2.74 8.62
C VAL A 773 -33.01 2.28 8.60
N PRO A 774 -32.49 1.84 7.45
CA PRO A 774 -31.09 1.52 7.27
C PRO A 774 -30.14 2.64 7.74
N LEU A 775 -29.27 2.32 8.69
CA LEU A 775 -28.12 3.15 9.06
C LEU A 775 -26.84 2.45 8.60
N ILE A 776 -26.07 3.12 7.75
CA ILE A 776 -24.65 2.84 7.50
C ILE A 776 -23.88 3.90 8.28
N ALA A 777 -23.18 3.50 9.34
CA ALA A 777 -22.37 4.38 10.17
C ALA A 777 -20.92 3.90 10.17
N GLU A 778 -20.04 4.65 9.51
CA GLU A 778 -18.59 4.44 9.55
C GLU A 778 -17.97 5.42 10.55
N THR A 779 -17.21 4.90 11.51
CA THR A 779 -16.72 5.66 12.67
C THR A 779 -15.21 5.53 12.86
N GLY A 780 -14.69 6.03 13.99
CA GLY A 780 -13.26 6.10 14.26
C GLY A 780 -12.61 4.78 14.67
N GLY A 781 -11.33 4.84 15.05
CA GLY A 781 -10.57 3.66 15.47
C GLY A 781 -9.39 3.98 16.39
N ILE A 782 -9.11 3.06 17.32
CA ILE A 782 -7.82 2.99 18.03
C ILE A 782 -6.94 2.02 17.24
N ASN A 783 -6.40 2.49 16.12
CA ASN A 783 -5.69 1.64 15.16
C ASN A 783 -4.28 1.33 15.63
N VAL A 784 -3.86 0.08 15.44
CA VAL A 784 -2.59 -0.44 15.97
C VAL A 784 -1.70 -0.95 14.85
N MET A 785 -0.41 -0.65 14.91
CA MET A 785 0.61 -1.30 14.09
C MET A 785 1.48 -2.20 14.95
N ILE A 786 1.62 -3.47 14.58
CA ILE A 786 2.46 -4.46 15.27
C ILE A 786 3.75 -4.64 14.46
N ILE A 787 4.90 -4.52 15.12
CA ILE A 787 6.23 -4.66 14.51
C ILE A 787 6.99 -5.73 15.30
N ASP A 788 7.37 -6.82 14.63
CA ASP A 788 8.22 -7.84 15.24
C ASP A 788 9.70 -7.71 14.86
N SER A 789 10.54 -8.55 15.45
CA SER A 789 11.99 -8.50 15.26
C SER A 789 12.50 -8.94 13.88
N THR A 790 11.61 -9.42 12.99
CA THR A 790 11.96 -9.78 11.60
C THR A 790 11.69 -8.64 10.61
N ALA A 791 11.00 -7.59 11.06
CA ALA A 791 10.67 -6.43 10.25
C ALA A 791 11.93 -5.66 9.82
N LEU A 792 11.89 -5.07 8.62
CA LEU A 792 12.85 -4.04 8.22
C LEU A 792 12.47 -2.73 8.92
N LEU A 793 13.30 -2.26 9.86
CA LEU A 793 12.96 -1.10 10.70
C LEU A 793 12.87 0.20 9.90
N GLU A 794 13.71 0.36 8.88
CA GLU A 794 13.70 1.48 7.93
C GLU A 794 12.32 1.66 7.26
N GLN A 795 11.77 0.54 6.79
CA GLN A 795 10.43 0.52 6.19
C GLN A 795 9.36 0.73 7.26
N ALA A 796 9.43 0.02 8.39
CA ALA A 796 8.44 0.10 9.45
C ALA A 796 8.33 1.53 10.03
N VAL A 797 9.45 2.22 10.26
CA VAL A 797 9.46 3.61 10.74
C VAL A 797 8.88 4.56 9.70
N THR A 798 9.23 4.40 8.42
CA THR A 798 8.66 5.20 7.32
C THR A 798 7.13 5.06 7.28
N ASP A 799 6.64 3.82 7.39
CA ASP A 799 5.21 3.52 7.39
C ASP A 799 4.50 4.00 8.65
N VAL A 800 5.14 3.93 9.82
CA VAL A 800 4.63 4.51 11.08
C VAL A 800 4.49 6.02 10.99
N VAL A 801 5.53 6.72 10.52
CA VAL A 801 5.54 8.18 10.40
C VAL A 801 4.44 8.65 9.45
N ALA A 802 4.31 7.99 8.28
CA ALA A 802 3.23 8.26 7.35
C ALA A 802 1.86 7.99 8.00
N ALA A 803 1.66 6.81 8.60
CA ALA A 803 0.37 6.41 9.15
C ALA A 803 -0.07 7.26 10.36
N ALA A 804 0.86 7.75 11.19
CA ALA A 804 0.56 8.50 12.40
C ALA A 804 0.39 10.01 12.16
N PHE A 805 1.21 10.59 11.27
CA PHE A 805 1.37 12.05 11.19
C PHE A 805 0.92 12.67 9.88
N GLN A 806 0.82 11.91 8.77
CA GLN A 806 0.28 12.44 7.53
C GLN A 806 -1.14 12.98 7.74
N SER A 807 -1.47 14.11 7.09
CA SER A 807 -2.71 14.85 7.34
C SER A 807 -2.90 15.31 8.79
N ALA A 808 -1.81 15.55 9.53
CA ALA A 808 -1.81 15.81 10.97
C ALA A 808 -2.52 14.71 11.78
N GLY A 809 -2.44 13.45 11.33
CA GLY A 809 -3.11 12.32 11.99
C GLY A 809 -4.65 12.38 11.93
N GLN A 810 -5.23 13.23 11.10
CA GLN A 810 -6.69 13.43 10.95
C GLN A 810 -7.32 12.43 9.97
N ARG A 811 -6.86 11.17 10.00
CA ARG A 811 -7.45 10.06 9.24
C ARG A 811 -8.07 9.08 10.22
N CYS A 812 -9.25 8.56 9.91
CA CYS A 812 -9.84 7.48 10.70
C CYS A 812 -8.94 6.24 10.73
N SER A 813 -8.14 6.01 9.68
CA SER A 813 -7.15 4.93 9.57
C SER A 813 -5.77 5.22 10.20
N ALA A 814 -5.55 6.42 10.74
CA ALA A 814 -4.23 6.81 11.24
C ALA A 814 -3.79 5.90 12.39
N CYS A 815 -2.48 5.60 12.43
CA CYS A 815 -1.89 4.78 13.49
C CYS A 815 -1.92 5.53 14.82
N ARG A 816 -2.54 4.94 15.84
CA ARG A 816 -2.66 5.52 17.18
C ARG A 816 -1.68 4.87 18.16
N ILE A 817 -1.40 3.59 17.95
CA ILE A 817 -0.54 2.78 18.80
C ILE A 817 0.42 1.96 17.93
N VAL A 818 1.71 1.99 18.24
CA VAL A 818 2.69 1.02 17.75
C VAL A 818 3.02 0.05 18.87
N CYS A 819 2.92 -1.23 18.58
CA CYS A 819 3.38 -2.31 19.43
C CYS A 819 4.65 -2.90 18.79
N VAL A 820 5.81 -2.58 19.36
CA VAL A 820 7.11 -3.04 18.86
C VAL A 820 7.69 -4.13 19.76
N GLN A 821 8.26 -5.18 19.17
CA GLN A 821 8.88 -6.25 19.94
C GLN A 821 10.11 -5.72 20.68
N GLU A 822 10.25 -6.06 21.96
CA GLU A 822 11.27 -5.53 22.87
C GLU A 822 12.69 -5.65 22.31
N ASP A 823 12.98 -6.73 21.56
CA ASP A 823 14.29 -7.02 20.97
C ASP A 823 14.77 -6.02 19.91
N VAL A 824 13.86 -5.24 19.31
CA VAL A 824 14.17 -4.21 18.29
C VAL A 824 13.66 -2.82 18.67
N ALA A 825 13.07 -2.68 19.86
CA ALA A 825 12.38 -1.46 20.27
C ALA A 825 13.34 -0.25 20.40
N ASP A 826 14.55 -0.45 20.92
CA ASP A 826 15.51 0.65 21.11
C ASP A 826 15.95 1.24 19.76
N ASP A 827 16.33 0.40 18.80
CA ASP A 827 16.73 0.83 17.45
C ASP A 827 15.56 1.48 16.70
N PHE A 828 14.36 0.90 16.83
CA PHE A 828 13.13 1.48 16.29
C PHE A 828 12.85 2.87 16.87
N GLU A 829 12.94 3.04 18.19
CA GLU A 829 12.67 4.31 18.86
C GLU A 829 13.68 5.40 18.48
N VAL A 830 14.96 5.04 18.33
CA VAL A 830 16.01 5.96 17.84
C VAL A 830 15.69 6.44 16.43
N MET A 831 15.38 5.52 15.52
CA MET A 831 15.08 5.84 14.12
C MET A 831 13.76 6.60 13.98
N LEU A 832 12.73 6.25 14.75
CA LEU A 832 11.45 6.97 14.81
C LEU A 832 11.67 8.41 15.28
N LYS A 833 12.44 8.62 16.35
CA LYS A 833 12.77 9.95 16.85
C LYS A 833 13.47 10.78 15.77
N GLY A 834 14.52 10.23 15.15
CA GLY A 834 15.25 10.92 14.09
C GLY A 834 14.37 11.24 12.88
N SER A 835 13.45 10.34 12.51
CA SER A 835 12.48 10.59 11.44
C SER A 835 11.47 11.68 11.80
N MET A 836 11.00 11.72 13.05
CA MET A 836 10.11 12.79 13.55
C MET A 836 10.79 14.16 13.58
N ASP A 837 12.10 14.20 13.86
CA ASP A 837 12.89 15.45 13.85
C ASP A 837 13.03 16.05 12.43
N LEU A 838 12.78 15.25 11.39
CA LEU A 838 12.84 15.68 9.99
C LEU A 838 11.49 16.17 9.44
N LEU A 839 10.39 16.05 10.19
CA LEU A 839 9.07 16.48 9.74
C LEU A 839 8.97 18.01 9.70
N THR A 840 8.51 18.54 8.57
CA THR A 840 8.30 19.98 8.38
C THR A 840 6.81 20.33 8.53
N LEU A 841 6.49 21.12 9.54
CA LEU A 841 5.17 21.73 9.70
C LEU A 841 5.11 23.06 8.92
N GLY A 842 4.00 23.36 8.27
CA GLY A 842 3.90 24.62 7.49
C GLY A 842 2.58 24.84 6.78
N ASP A 843 2.57 25.78 5.83
CA ASP A 843 1.44 25.99 4.95
C ASP A 843 1.29 24.78 4.01
N PRO A 844 0.15 24.09 4.00
CA PRO A 844 -0.07 22.93 3.12
C PRO A 844 0.04 23.23 1.61
N SER A 845 0.07 24.51 1.23
CA SER A 845 0.33 24.99 -0.14
C SER A 845 1.81 24.87 -0.54
N ASP A 846 2.71 24.79 0.45
CA ASP A 846 4.14 24.63 0.21
C ASP A 846 4.48 23.16 0.00
N LEU A 847 5.25 22.89 -1.05
CA LEU A 847 5.63 21.53 -1.44
C LEU A 847 6.40 20.78 -0.33
N SER A 848 7.18 21.51 0.47
CA SER A 848 8.02 20.97 1.54
C SER A 848 7.28 20.66 2.84
N THR A 849 5.98 20.97 2.94
CA THR A 849 5.22 20.73 4.17
C THR A 849 4.77 19.27 4.25
N ASP A 850 5.23 18.58 5.29
CA ASP A 850 4.83 17.20 5.60
C ASP A 850 3.54 17.16 6.44
N VAL A 851 3.39 18.10 7.38
CA VAL A 851 2.28 18.14 8.34
C VAL A 851 1.61 19.53 8.34
N GLY A 852 0.35 19.56 7.91
CA GLY A 852 -0.50 20.77 7.91
C GLY A 852 -1.15 21.06 9.26
N PRO A 853 -2.08 22.03 9.32
CA PRO A 853 -2.84 22.33 10.53
C PRO A 853 -3.88 21.24 10.86
N VAL A 854 -4.33 21.21 12.10
CA VAL A 854 -5.62 20.59 12.45
C VAL A 854 -6.78 21.50 12.05
N ILE A 855 -7.98 20.93 11.89
CA ILE A 855 -9.08 21.60 11.18
C ILE A 855 -9.58 22.90 11.83
N ASP A 856 -9.61 22.99 13.16
CA ASP A 856 -10.16 24.15 13.87
C ASP A 856 -9.56 24.31 15.28
N ALA A 857 -9.97 25.39 15.96
CA ALA A 857 -9.52 25.73 17.30
C ALA A 857 -9.94 24.70 18.35
N ASP A 858 -11.13 24.10 18.22
CA ASP A 858 -11.66 23.12 19.18
C ASP A 858 -10.86 21.81 19.10
N ALA A 859 -10.54 21.33 17.89
CA ALA A 859 -9.66 20.20 17.67
C ALA A 859 -8.27 20.46 18.28
N ARG A 860 -7.69 21.64 18.02
CA ARG A 860 -6.40 22.02 18.61
C ARG A 860 -6.44 22.03 20.13
N GLN A 861 -7.46 22.64 20.74
CA GLN A 861 -7.60 22.73 22.19
C GLN A 861 -7.77 21.34 22.81
N GLY A 862 -8.63 20.50 22.23
CA GLY A 862 -8.85 19.12 22.69
C GLY A 862 -7.56 18.30 22.67
N LEU A 863 -6.78 18.39 21.59
CA LEU A 863 -5.48 17.72 21.46
C LEU A 863 -4.46 18.25 22.47
N GLN A 864 -4.40 19.56 22.70
CA GLN A 864 -3.50 20.15 23.68
C GLN A 864 -3.83 19.71 25.12
N LEU A 865 -5.12 19.61 25.46
CA LEU A 865 -5.56 19.09 26.76
C LEU A 865 -5.17 17.62 26.93
N TYR A 866 -5.38 16.80 25.90
CA TYR A 866 -4.97 15.40 25.91
C TYR A 866 -3.45 15.25 26.08
N ILE A 867 -2.66 16.00 25.30
CA ILE A 867 -1.19 15.99 25.38
C ILE A 867 -0.72 16.43 26.78
N ALA A 868 -1.34 17.46 27.37
CA ALA A 868 -1.00 17.91 28.72
C ALA A 868 -1.29 16.83 29.78
N GLN A 869 -2.40 16.11 29.65
CA GLN A 869 -2.71 14.96 30.51
C GLN A 869 -1.66 13.86 30.35
N MET A 870 -1.36 13.45 29.11
CA MET A 870 -0.41 12.37 28.82
C MET A 870 0.99 12.69 29.33
N ARG A 871 1.44 13.95 29.26
CA ARG A 871 2.72 14.38 29.86
C ARG A 871 2.77 14.26 31.37
N GLY A 872 1.62 14.33 32.04
CA GLY A 872 1.51 14.11 33.48
C GLY A 872 1.58 12.64 33.88
N GLU A 873 1.25 11.72 32.97
CA GLU A 873 1.12 10.28 33.24
C GLU A 873 2.26 9.44 32.62
N PHE A 874 2.82 9.85 31.48
CA PHE A 874 3.73 9.06 30.66
C PHE A 874 4.90 9.88 30.11
N SER A 875 5.97 9.19 29.69
CA SER A 875 7.14 9.83 29.09
C SER A 875 6.90 10.18 27.62
N VAL A 876 7.34 11.38 27.23
CA VAL A 876 7.44 11.77 25.82
C VAL A 876 8.69 11.13 25.23
N LEU A 877 8.52 10.33 24.19
CA LEU A 877 9.62 9.74 23.42
C LEU A 877 10.24 10.78 22.48
N SER A 878 9.39 11.46 21.71
CA SER A 878 9.79 12.52 20.77
C SER A 878 8.64 13.49 20.53
N GLU A 879 9.00 14.73 20.20
CA GLU A 879 8.07 15.79 19.80
C GLU A 879 8.76 16.65 18.74
N THR A 880 8.13 16.77 17.57
CA THR A 880 8.66 17.58 16.48
C THR A 880 8.66 19.06 16.88
N LYS A 881 9.77 19.76 16.58
CA LYS A 881 9.89 21.18 16.87
C LYS A 881 9.00 22.01 15.96
N LEU A 882 8.26 22.95 16.53
CA LEU A 882 7.52 23.93 15.74
C LEU A 882 8.49 24.92 15.08
N PRO A 883 8.41 25.13 13.74
CA PRO A 883 9.22 26.12 13.06
C PRO A 883 8.95 27.54 13.56
N ALA A 884 9.97 28.39 13.61
CA ALA A 884 9.84 29.78 14.09
C ALA A 884 8.95 30.65 13.20
N ASN A 885 8.86 30.31 11.91
CA ASN A 885 8.05 30.98 10.88
C ASN A 885 6.71 30.28 10.61
N LEU A 886 6.24 29.44 11.53
CA LEU A 886 4.97 28.73 11.38
C LEU A 886 3.80 29.74 11.34
N PRO A 887 2.84 29.59 10.39
CA PRO A 887 1.66 30.45 10.33
C PRO A 887 0.82 30.40 11.62
N ALA A 888 0.05 31.45 11.90
CA ALA A 888 -0.68 31.62 13.16
C ALA A 888 -1.99 30.79 13.27
N GLY A 889 -2.13 29.71 12.50
CA GLY A 889 -3.31 28.85 12.50
C GLY A 889 -3.31 27.76 13.56
N HIS A 890 -4.00 26.68 13.25
CA HIS A 890 -4.31 25.62 14.19
C HIS A 890 -3.32 24.45 14.09
N PHE A 891 -2.06 24.66 14.51
CA PHE A 891 -1.05 23.59 14.46
C PHE A 891 -0.91 22.83 15.80
N VAL A 892 -0.64 21.54 15.69
CA VAL A 892 -0.25 20.64 16.79
C VAL A 892 1.00 19.88 16.34
N ALA A 893 2.05 19.91 17.15
CA ALA A 893 3.27 19.18 16.87
C ALA A 893 3.04 17.66 16.90
N PRO A 894 3.54 16.89 15.92
CA PRO A 894 3.69 15.45 16.06
C PRO A 894 4.40 15.08 17.36
N ILE A 895 3.79 14.20 18.14
CA ILE A 895 4.30 13.77 19.44
C ILE A 895 4.08 12.28 19.65
N ALA A 896 5.08 11.61 20.23
CA ALA A 896 5.06 10.19 20.56
C ALA A 896 5.26 9.99 22.07
N PHE A 897 4.42 9.17 22.69
CA PHE A 897 4.50 8.79 24.10
C PHE A 897 4.86 7.31 24.26
N SER A 898 5.66 6.98 25.28
CA SER A 898 5.83 5.58 25.71
C SER A 898 4.77 5.24 26.74
N VAL A 899 3.93 4.23 26.45
CA VAL A 899 2.83 3.80 27.33
C VAL A 899 2.97 2.31 27.68
N PRO A 900 2.48 1.86 28.85
CA PRO A 900 2.75 0.50 29.31
C PRO A 900 1.96 -0.58 28.56
N ASN A 901 0.78 -0.23 28.04
CA ASN A 901 -0.16 -1.17 27.40
C ASN A 901 -1.25 -0.41 26.62
N VAL A 902 -2.10 -1.14 25.89
CA VAL A 902 -3.12 -0.57 25.00
C VAL A 902 -4.18 0.17 25.80
N SER A 903 -4.51 -0.31 27.01
CA SER A 903 -5.53 0.30 27.86
C SER A 903 -5.22 1.74 28.34
N ALA A 904 -3.97 2.21 28.18
CA ALA A 904 -3.61 3.60 28.41
C ALA A 904 -4.33 4.58 27.46
N VAL A 905 -4.69 4.12 26.25
CA VAL A 905 -5.42 4.92 25.25
C VAL A 905 -6.91 4.58 25.33
N LYS A 906 -7.66 5.38 26.08
CA LYS A 906 -9.07 5.08 26.44
C LYS A 906 -10.09 5.41 25.35
N HIS A 907 -9.76 6.33 24.45
CA HIS A 907 -10.62 6.79 23.37
C HIS A 907 -9.77 7.22 22.18
N GLU A 908 -10.39 7.36 21.02
CA GLU A 908 -9.71 7.87 19.83
C GLU A 908 -9.22 9.31 20.03
N VAL A 909 -7.97 9.56 19.66
CA VAL A 909 -7.34 10.89 19.66
C VAL A 909 -7.11 11.29 18.21
N PHE A 910 -7.91 12.23 17.71
CA PHE A 910 -7.95 12.56 16.29
C PHE A 910 -6.94 13.67 15.92
N GLY A 911 -5.64 13.34 16.02
CA GLY A 911 -4.55 14.27 15.73
C GLY A 911 -3.19 13.57 15.66
N PRO A 912 -2.07 14.31 15.57
CA PRO A 912 -0.75 13.75 15.33
C PRO A 912 -0.10 13.27 16.64
N VAL A 913 -0.77 12.35 17.35
CA VAL A 913 -0.35 11.80 18.65
C VAL A 913 -0.21 10.28 18.54
N LEU A 914 1.01 9.79 18.77
CA LEU A 914 1.38 8.37 18.68
C LEU A 914 1.70 7.80 20.07
N HIS A 915 1.36 6.54 20.30
CA HIS A 915 1.67 5.81 21.53
C HIS A 915 2.50 4.57 21.21
N ILE A 916 3.57 4.34 21.96
CA ILE A 916 4.49 3.22 21.75
C ILE A 916 4.39 2.27 22.92
N ILE A 917 4.20 0.99 22.61
CA ILE A 917 4.16 -0.13 23.55
C ILE A 917 5.26 -1.11 23.14
N ARG A 918 6.01 -1.60 24.13
CA ARG A 918 6.95 -2.71 23.94
C ARG A 918 6.27 -4.02 24.35
N PHE A 919 6.42 -5.08 23.54
CA PHE A 919 5.90 -6.42 23.88
C PHE A 919 6.98 -7.49 23.72
N LYS A 920 6.87 -8.59 24.46
CA LYS A 920 7.85 -9.69 24.40
C LYS A 920 7.51 -10.71 23.32
N ALA A 921 8.53 -11.36 22.76
CA ALA A 921 8.37 -12.55 21.94
C ALA A 921 7.43 -13.56 22.62
N GLY A 922 6.48 -14.11 21.85
CA GLY A 922 5.46 -15.05 22.36
C GLY A 922 4.21 -14.42 22.99
N GLN A 923 4.17 -13.09 23.22
CA GLN A 923 3.00 -12.42 23.78
C GLN A 923 1.96 -11.95 22.73
N LEU A 924 2.19 -12.20 21.45
CA LEU A 924 1.33 -11.73 20.35
C LEU A 924 -0.16 -12.07 20.57
N HIS A 925 -0.49 -13.27 21.04
CA HIS A 925 -1.88 -13.65 21.34
C HIS A 925 -2.52 -12.75 22.40
N ALA A 926 -1.81 -12.50 23.50
CA ALA A 926 -2.31 -11.66 24.60
C ALA A 926 -2.45 -10.20 24.13
N LEU A 927 -1.49 -9.72 23.33
CA LEU A 927 -1.53 -8.40 22.73
C LEU A 927 -2.75 -8.23 21.81
N LEU A 928 -3.01 -9.19 20.90
CA LEU A 928 -4.18 -9.16 20.03
C LEU A 928 -5.49 -9.17 20.84
N ALA A 929 -5.54 -9.94 21.93
CA ALA A 929 -6.71 -9.94 22.81
C ALA A 929 -6.93 -8.56 23.48
N GLU A 930 -5.85 -7.87 23.87
CA GLU A 930 -5.92 -6.52 24.42
C GLU A 930 -6.40 -5.50 23.37
N ILE A 931 -5.86 -5.57 22.15
CA ILE A 931 -6.25 -4.72 21.01
C ILE A 931 -7.74 -4.90 20.69
N ASN A 932 -8.19 -6.15 20.52
CA ASN A 932 -9.59 -6.47 20.28
C ASN A 932 -10.48 -5.99 21.46
N GLY A 933 -9.95 -6.02 22.68
CA GLY A 933 -10.63 -5.54 23.90
C GLY A 933 -10.96 -4.05 23.92
N THR A 934 -10.37 -3.24 23.04
CA THR A 934 -10.74 -1.82 22.86
C THR A 934 -12.16 -1.67 22.28
N GLY A 935 -12.67 -2.71 21.61
CA GLY A 935 -13.94 -2.71 20.91
C GLY A 935 -13.92 -2.01 19.55
N TYR A 936 -12.81 -1.38 19.16
CA TYR A 936 -12.60 -0.84 17.81
C TYR A 936 -11.97 -1.91 16.90
N GLY A 937 -12.09 -1.72 15.59
CA GLY A 937 -11.62 -2.69 14.60
C GLY A 937 -11.61 -2.11 13.19
N LEU A 938 -10.97 -0.95 12.99
CA LEU A 938 -10.90 -0.28 11.69
C LEU A 938 -9.67 -0.70 10.88
N THR A 939 -8.47 -0.22 11.25
CA THR A 939 -7.21 -0.60 10.58
C THR A 939 -6.18 -1.21 11.53
N MET A 940 -5.37 -2.12 11.00
CA MET A 940 -4.21 -2.69 11.68
C MET A 940 -3.05 -2.83 10.70
N GLY A 941 -1.87 -2.41 11.12
CA GLY A 941 -0.61 -2.66 10.42
C GLY A 941 0.13 -3.85 11.04
N LEU A 942 0.82 -4.63 10.22
CA LEU A 942 1.68 -5.73 10.66
C LEU A 942 2.98 -5.72 9.86
N HIS A 943 4.10 -5.47 10.52
CA HIS A 943 5.43 -5.68 9.94
C HIS A 943 6.03 -6.98 10.47
N THR A 944 6.14 -7.96 9.58
CA THR A 944 6.72 -9.28 9.84
C THR A 944 7.12 -9.96 8.53
N ARG A 945 8.13 -10.82 8.59
CA ARG A 945 8.54 -11.69 7.49
C ARG A 945 8.15 -13.15 7.69
N ILE A 946 7.36 -13.44 8.73
CA ILE A 946 6.89 -14.77 9.10
C ILE A 946 5.45 -14.94 8.58
N ASP A 947 5.24 -15.84 7.62
CA ASP A 947 3.92 -16.01 6.98
C ASP A 947 2.91 -16.62 7.97
N ASP A 948 3.33 -17.59 8.78
CA ASP A 948 2.55 -18.15 9.88
C ASP A 948 2.03 -17.07 10.84
N ARG A 949 2.80 -16.00 11.06
CA ARG A 949 2.38 -14.89 11.92
C ARG A 949 1.32 -14.02 11.24
N VAL A 950 1.41 -13.82 9.93
CA VAL A 950 0.35 -13.17 9.14
C VAL A 950 -0.94 -13.96 9.24
N GLU A 951 -0.90 -15.29 9.05
CA GLU A 951 -2.08 -16.15 9.18
C GLU A 951 -2.64 -16.16 10.61
N GLN A 952 -1.77 -16.18 11.61
CA GLN A 952 -2.17 -16.08 13.01
C GLN A 952 -2.91 -14.76 13.30
N VAL A 953 -2.41 -13.63 12.82
CA VAL A 953 -3.04 -12.32 13.00
C VAL A 953 -4.37 -12.26 12.24
N LYS A 954 -4.44 -12.73 10.98
CA LYS A 954 -5.69 -12.83 10.20
C LYS A 954 -6.78 -13.62 10.94
N ALA A 955 -6.41 -14.71 11.62
CA ALA A 955 -7.34 -15.58 12.33
C ALA A 955 -7.87 -15.00 13.66
N LEU A 956 -7.08 -14.12 14.32
CA LEU A 956 -7.32 -13.67 15.69
C LEU A 956 -7.70 -12.20 15.81
N ALA A 957 -7.16 -11.33 14.95
CA ALA A 957 -7.47 -9.91 14.96
C ALA A 957 -8.93 -9.69 14.57
N THR A 958 -9.59 -8.78 15.28
CA THR A 958 -10.92 -8.27 14.93
C THR A 958 -10.77 -6.89 14.30
N VAL A 959 -10.46 -6.87 13.01
CA VAL A 959 -10.17 -5.64 12.25
C VAL A 959 -10.71 -5.74 10.83
N GLY A 960 -11.30 -4.64 10.35
CA GLY A 960 -11.85 -4.55 9.01
C GLY A 960 -10.78 -4.51 7.92
N ASN A 961 -9.67 -3.79 8.13
CA ASN A 961 -8.59 -3.66 7.15
C ASN A 961 -7.21 -3.97 7.79
N LEU A 962 -6.59 -5.07 7.35
CA LEU A 962 -5.24 -5.47 7.75
C LEU A 962 -4.24 -5.16 6.63
N TYR A 963 -3.15 -4.48 6.99
CA TYR A 963 -2.08 -4.08 6.09
C TYR A 963 -0.77 -4.73 6.53
N VAL A 964 -0.11 -5.47 5.64
CA VAL A 964 1.10 -6.24 5.94
C VAL A 964 2.30 -5.67 5.18
N ASN A 965 3.36 -5.32 5.92
CA ASN A 965 4.60 -4.72 5.43
C ASN A 965 4.39 -3.46 4.57
N ARG A 966 3.45 -2.62 4.97
CA ARG A 966 3.14 -1.32 4.38
C ARG A 966 2.41 -0.46 5.39
N ASN A 967 2.31 0.84 5.12
CA ASN A 967 1.43 1.72 5.91
C ASN A 967 -0.06 1.28 5.83
N GLN A 968 -0.84 1.72 6.82
CA GLN A 968 -2.24 1.35 7.00
C GLN A 968 -3.22 2.46 6.61
N ILE A 969 -2.82 3.39 5.75
CA ILE A 969 -3.64 4.53 5.31
C ILE A 969 -3.82 4.52 3.79
N GLY A 970 -4.75 5.33 3.27
CA GLY A 970 -4.93 5.51 1.82
C GLY A 970 -5.51 4.26 1.13
N ALA A 971 -6.53 3.64 1.74
CA ALA A 971 -7.26 2.55 1.12
C ALA A 971 -7.80 2.95 -0.27
N VAL A 972 -7.57 2.13 -1.28
CA VAL A 972 -7.97 2.39 -2.66
C VAL A 972 -9.33 1.72 -2.93
N VAL A 973 -10.28 2.50 -3.46
CA VAL A 973 -11.65 2.04 -3.79
C VAL A 973 -11.59 0.81 -4.72
N GLY A 974 -12.31 -0.26 -4.38
CA GLY A 974 -12.33 -1.50 -5.17
C GLY A 974 -11.10 -2.40 -5.01
N THR A 975 -9.99 -1.89 -4.43
CA THR A 975 -8.79 -2.69 -4.12
C THR A 975 -8.74 -3.05 -2.64
N GLN A 976 -8.90 -2.07 -1.76
CA GLN A 976 -9.04 -2.29 -0.33
C GLN A 976 -10.35 -1.68 0.17
N PRO A 977 -11.51 -2.32 -0.09
CA PRO A 977 -12.79 -1.92 0.49
C PRO A 977 -12.63 -1.54 1.96
N PHE A 978 -13.11 -0.34 2.32
CA PHE A 978 -12.74 0.31 3.57
C PHE A 978 -13.93 0.38 4.51
N GLY A 979 -13.71 -0.02 5.76
CA GLY A 979 -14.72 0.00 6.81
C GLY A 979 -14.37 -0.97 7.92
N GLY A 980 -14.82 -0.67 9.14
CA GLY A 980 -14.46 -1.40 10.35
C GLY A 980 -15.55 -2.34 10.86
N GLU A 981 -15.25 -2.97 12.00
CA GLU A 981 -16.22 -3.72 12.81
C GLU A 981 -16.27 -3.19 14.25
N GLY A 982 -17.31 -3.58 15.00
CA GLY A 982 -17.49 -3.11 16.38
C GLY A 982 -17.78 -1.61 16.49
N LEU A 983 -17.01 -0.89 17.32
CA LEU A 983 -17.14 0.56 17.52
C LEU A 983 -16.69 1.38 16.31
N SER A 984 -16.06 0.75 15.32
CA SER A 984 -15.53 1.39 14.11
C SER A 984 -16.50 1.46 12.94
N GLY A 985 -17.61 0.71 12.99
CA GLY A 985 -18.66 0.89 12.01
C GLY A 985 -19.66 -0.26 11.95
N THR A 986 -20.75 -0.02 11.23
CA THR A 986 -21.79 -1.01 10.97
C THR A 986 -21.47 -1.87 9.73
N GLY A 987 -20.64 -1.35 8.82
CA GLY A 987 -20.56 -1.80 7.44
C GLY A 987 -21.86 -1.57 6.67
N PRO A 988 -21.95 -2.04 5.41
CA PRO A 988 -20.86 -2.66 4.64
C PRO A 988 -19.73 -1.69 4.28
N LYS A 989 -18.61 -2.22 3.81
CA LYS A 989 -17.42 -1.42 3.45
C LYS A 989 -17.68 -0.48 2.28
N ALA A 990 -17.27 0.78 2.43
CA ALA A 990 -17.22 1.74 1.33
C ALA A 990 -16.22 1.26 0.26
N GLY A 991 -16.56 1.48 -1.01
CA GLY A 991 -15.75 1.02 -2.15
C GLY A 991 -15.68 -0.50 -2.27
N GLY A 992 -16.62 -1.21 -1.65
CA GLY A 992 -16.76 -2.66 -1.72
C GLY A 992 -18.06 -3.11 -2.40
N PRO A 993 -18.15 -4.40 -2.78
CA PRO A 993 -19.23 -4.94 -3.61
C PRO A 993 -20.58 -5.02 -2.88
N HIS A 994 -20.59 -4.91 -1.55
CA HIS A 994 -21.80 -5.05 -0.73
C HIS A 994 -22.47 -3.71 -0.39
N TYR A 995 -21.83 -2.58 -0.71
CA TYR A 995 -22.29 -1.25 -0.29
C TYR A 995 -23.62 -0.84 -0.94
N LEU A 996 -23.75 -0.98 -2.26
CA LEU A 996 -24.99 -0.61 -2.99
C LEU A 996 -26.18 -1.49 -2.59
N ARG A 997 -25.94 -2.76 -2.27
CA ARG A 997 -26.99 -3.68 -1.81
C ARG A 997 -27.66 -3.18 -0.54
N ARG A 998 -26.90 -2.60 0.40
CA ARG A 998 -27.46 -2.01 1.62
C ARG A 998 -28.35 -0.80 1.37
N LEU A 999 -28.13 -0.11 0.24
CA LEU A 999 -28.89 1.06 -0.22
C LEU A 999 -30.00 0.69 -1.19
N SER A 1000 -30.44 -0.56 -1.18
CA SER A 1000 -31.48 -1.08 -2.06
C SER A 1000 -32.24 -2.22 -1.38
N LYS A 1001 -33.40 -2.56 -1.92
CA LYS A 1001 -34.18 -3.74 -1.51
C LYS A 1001 -34.35 -4.68 -2.71
N PRO A 1002 -34.47 -6.00 -2.49
CA PRO A 1002 -34.88 -6.92 -3.55
C PRO A 1002 -36.17 -6.41 -4.21
N ALA A 1003 -36.25 -6.47 -5.54
CA ALA A 1003 -37.51 -6.22 -6.23
C ALA A 1003 -38.55 -7.22 -5.74
N ASP A 1004 -39.79 -6.78 -5.56
CA ASP A 1004 -40.90 -7.67 -5.20
C ASP A 1004 -41.04 -8.73 -6.30
N ARG A 1005 -40.41 -9.90 -6.13
CA ARG A 1005 -40.88 -11.10 -6.81
C ARG A 1005 -42.31 -11.25 -6.34
N ILE A 1006 -43.26 -11.29 -7.27
CA ILE A 1006 -44.65 -11.67 -6.97
C ILE A 1006 -44.60 -13.11 -6.45
N THR A 1007 -44.25 -13.29 -5.17
CA THR A 1007 -44.60 -14.45 -4.39
C THR A 1007 -46.01 -14.14 -3.92
N GLY A 1008 -46.99 -14.63 -4.68
CA GLY A 1008 -48.39 -14.50 -4.33
C GLY A 1008 -48.65 -15.16 -2.98
N THR A 1009 -48.57 -14.36 -1.91
CA THR A 1009 -49.32 -14.44 -0.65
C THR A 1009 -48.97 -13.20 0.16
N GLY A 1010 -49.50 -12.04 -0.27
CA GLY A 1010 -49.72 -10.94 0.64
C GLY A 1010 -50.79 -11.35 1.64
N ALA A 1011 -50.38 -11.90 2.77
CA ALA A 1011 -51.24 -12.02 3.94
C ALA A 1011 -50.85 -10.88 4.89
N ALA A 1012 -51.67 -9.84 4.90
CA ALA A 1012 -51.69 -8.85 5.96
C ALA A 1012 -51.84 -9.58 7.31
N ILE A 1013 -50.79 -9.59 8.13
CA ILE A 1013 -50.91 -9.95 9.56
C ILE A 1013 -50.90 -8.64 10.34
N ALA A 1014 -51.99 -7.90 10.22
CA ALA A 1014 -52.41 -6.97 11.25
C ALA A 1014 -53.18 -7.78 12.31
N SER A 1015 -52.47 -8.40 13.24
CA SER A 1015 -53.05 -8.74 14.53
C SER A 1015 -52.20 -8.08 15.61
N ALA A 1016 -52.77 -7.06 16.25
CA ALA A 1016 -52.17 -6.37 17.38
C ALA A 1016 -52.06 -7.33 18.58
N GLN A 1017 -50.97 -8.10 18.65
CA GLN A 1017 -50.49 -8.63 19.92
C GLN A 1017 -49.58 -7.58 20.55
N LYS A 1018 -49.77 -7.32 21.85
CA LYS A 1018 -48.90 -6.40 22.61
C LYS A 1018 -47.46 -6.93 22.56
N PRO A 1019 -46.44 -6.08 22.35
CA PRO A 1019 -45.06 -6.50 22.48
C PRO A 1019 -44.83 -7.09 23.87
N PHE A 1020 -44.19 -8.26 23.94
CA PHE A 1020 -43.92 -8.99 25.19
C PHE A 1020 -42.75 -8.38 26.00
N ILE A 1021 -42.19 -7.27 25.51
CA ILE A 1021 -41.13 -6.49 26.15
C ILE A 1021 -41.77 -5.72 27.32
N SER A 1022 -41.59 -6.20 28.55
CA SER A 1022 -42.01 -5.48 29.77
C SER A 1022 -40.88 -4.57 30.30
N GLU A 1023 -41.21 -3.37 30.78
CA GLU A 1023 -40.26 -2.36 31.31
C GLU A 1023 -39.57 -2.72 32.64
N ALA A 1024 -39.74 -3.94 33.16
CA ALA A 1024 -39.05 -4.36 34.37
C ALA A 1024 -38.82 -5.87 34.40
N GLY A 1025 -37.61 -6.31 34.80
CA GLY A 1025 -37.41 -7.65 35.34
C GLY A 1025 -36.06 -8.32 35.07
N ALA A 1026 -35.23 -8.32 36.13
CA ALA A 1026 -34.22 -9.33 36.52
C ALA A 1026 -33.03 -9.67 35.60
N SER A 1027 -31.87 -9.80 36.23
CA SER A 1027 -30.59 -10.20 35.65
C SER A 1027 -30.64 -11.62 35.08
N ALA A 1028 -30.89 -11.78 33.78
CA ALA A 1028 -30.52 -13.03 33.12
C ALA A 1028 -28.98 -13.11 33.13
N GLU A 1029 -28.46 -14.18 33.71
CA GLU A 1029 -27.04 -14.36 33.97
C GLU A 1029 -26.22 -14.35 32.67
N ASN A 1030 -25.16 -13.53 32.63
CA ASN A 1030 -24.14 -13.44 31.58
C ASN A 1030 -23.52 -14.79 31.12
N TRP A 1031 -23.87 -15.95 31.72
CA TRP A 1031 -23.25 -17.23 31.39
C TRP A 1031 -23.67 -17.78 30.02
N GLN A 1032 -24.91 -17.58 29.54
CA GLN A 1032 -25.34 -18.10 28.23
C GLN A 1032 -24.58 -17.43 27.09
N VAL A 1033 -24.49 -16.10 27.12
CA VAL A 1033 -23.69 -15.30 26.18
C VAL A 1033 -22.22 -15.69 26.26
N ARG A 1034 -21.64 -15.77 27.47
CA ARG A 1034 -20.24 -16.23 27.63
C ARG A 1034 -20.00 -17.63 27.08
N ARG A 1035 -20.95 -18.54 27.26
CA ARG A 1035 -20.87 -19.92 26.72
C ARG A 1035 -20.95 -19.91 25.19
N ALA A 1036 -21.83 -19.12 24.59
CA ALA A 1036 -21.94 -18.98 23.14
C ALA A 1036 -20.70 -18.32 22.52
N GLN A 1037 -20.11 -17.32 23.19
CA GLN A 1037 -18.84 -16.70 22.81
C GLN A 1037 -17.69 -17.70 22.89
N GLN A 1038 -17.59 -18.46 23.99
CA GLN A 1038 -16.57 -19.50 24.12
C GLN A 1038 -16.72 -20.58 23.06
N ALA A 1039 -17.95 -21.02 22.79
CA ALA A 1039 -18.25 -21.98 21.73
C ALA A 1039 -17.84 -21.46 20.35
N PHE A 1040 -18.16 -20.21 20.05
CA PHE A 1040 -17.75 -19.54 18.81
C PHE A 1040 -16.23 -19.57 18.62
N LEU A 1041 -15.47 -19.18 19.65
CA LEU A 1041 -14.01 -19.12 19.60
C LEU A 1041 -13.36 -20.48 19.33
N VAL A 1042 -13.89 -21.56 19.90
CA VAL A 1042 -13.31 -22.92 19.75
C VAL A 1042 -13.82 -23.68 18.51
N SER A 1043 -14.78 -23.12 17.78
CA SER A 1043 -15.50 -23.81 16.69
C SER A 1043 -15.21 -23.25 15.30
N LYS A 1044 -14.18 -22.40 15.16
CA LYS A 1044 -13.82 -21.74 13.89
C LYS A 1044 -13.46 -22.70 12.75
N ALA A 1045 -13.01 -23.93 13.06
CA ALA A 1045 -12.57 -24.93 12.09
C ALA A 1045 -13.64 -25.98 11.69
N LEU A 1046 -14.92 -25.75 12.01
CA LEU A 1046 -15.99 -26.68 11.65
C LEU A 1046 -16.34 -26.63 10.17
N ASP A 1047 -16.47 -27.80 9.54
CA ASP A 1047 -17.06 -27.94 8.21
C ASP A 1047 -18.59 -27.83 8.28
N ARG A 1048 -19.08 -26.59 8.14
CA ARG A 1048 -20.49 -26.25 8.31
C ARG A 1048 -21.34 -26.72 7.14
N ALA A 1049 -20.81 -26.69 5.91
CA ALA A 1049 -21.51 -27.21 4.74
C ALA A 1049 -21.82 -28.70 4.92
N ALA A 1050 -20.81 -29.50 5.31
CA ALA A 1050 -21.01 -30.93 5.56
C ALA A 1050 -21.99 -31.21 6.72
N ILE A 1051 -21.95 -30.41 7.79
CA ILE A 1051 -22.91 -30.53 8.90
C ILE A 1051 -24.33 -30.23 8.41
N LEU A 1052 -24.53 -29.15 7.66
CA LEU A 1052 -25.84 -28.78 7.13
C LEU A 1052 -26.37 -29.84 6.15
N HIS A 1053 -25.53 -30.37 5.26
CA HIS A 1053 -25.90 -31.49 4.39
C HIS A 1053 -26.35 -32.72 5.18
N ARG A 1054 -25.56 -33.17 6.17
CA ARG A 1054 -25.96 -34.31 7.03
C ARG A 1054 -27.23 -34.03 7.82
N ALA A 1055 -27.47 -32.79 8.24
CA ALA A 1055 -28.68 -32.43 8.99
C ALA A 1055 -29.95 -32.67 8.15
N THR A 1056 -29.89 -32.51 6.83
CA THR A 1056 -31.03 -32.75 5.92
C THR A 1056 -31.51 -34.20 5.93
N GLU A 1057 -30.62 -35.17 6.19
CA GLU A 1057 -30.98 -36.59 6.30
C GLU A 1057 -31.87 -36.85 7.53
N PHE A 1058 -31.61 -36.11 8.62
CA PHE A 1058 -32.33 -36.24 9.89
C PHE A 1058 -33.61 -35.41 9.97
N LEU A 1059 -33.82 -34.47 9.04
CA LEU A 1059 -35.01 -33.62 8.92
C LEU A 1059 -36.09 -34.21 7.97
N SER A 1060 -35.93 -35.45 7.49
CA SER A 1060 -36.58 -35.92 6.25
C SER A 1060 -38.08 -36.28 6.32
N GLN A 1061 -38.90 -35.51 5.58
CA GLN A 1061 -39.57 -35.95 4.33
C GLN A 1061 -39.35 -34.86 3.25
N SER A 1062 -39.35 -35.22 1.96
CA SER A 1062 -38.95 -34.36 0.81
C SER A 1062 -39.79 -33.09 0.55
N THR A 1063 -40.67 -32.73 1.48
CA THR A 1063 -41.52 -31.52 1.49
C THR A 1063 -41.30 -30.65 2.73
N ASP A 1064 -40.29 -30.94 3.56
CA ASP A 1064 -39.95 -30.15 4.73
C ASP A 1064 -39.15 -28.88 4.34
N VAL A 1065 -39.74 -27.72 4.64
CA VAL A 1065 -39.20 -26.39 4.34
C VAL A 1065 -37.82 -26.19 4.99
N ASP A 1066 -37.61 -26.77 6.18
CA ASP A 1066 -36.35 -26.64 6.91
C ASP A 1066 -35.21 -27.44 6.26
N ALA A 1067 -35.50 -28.60 5.67
CA ALA A 1067 -34.52 -29.40 4.95
C ALA A 1067 -34.06 -28.70 3.65
N LEU A 1068 -34.99 -28.13 2.89
CA LEU A 1068 -34.67 -27.34 1.70
C LEU A 1068 -33.85 -26.09 2.05
N PHE A 1069 -34.22 -25.39 3.12
CA PHE A 1069 -33.49 -24.21 3.57
C PHE A 1069 -32.09 -24.55 4.10
N ALA A 1070 -31.91 -25.70 4.76
CA ALA A 1070 -30.60 -26.19 5.15
C ALA A 1070 -29.71 -26.53 3.94
N GLN A 1071 -30.28 -27.06 2.86
CA GLN A 1071 -29.55 -27.30 1.59
C GLN A 1071 -29.11 -25.98 0.94
N ASP A 1072 -30.00 -24.98 0.87
CA ASP A 1072 -29.66 -23.64 0.38
C ASP A 1072 -28.56 -22.98 1.21
N CYS A 1073 -28.65 -23.10 2.53
CA CYS A 1073 -27.61 -22.62 3.45
C CYS A 1073 -26.27 -23.33 3.23
N ALA A 1074 -26.27 -24.65 2.99
CA ALA A 1074 -25.04 -25.39 2.69
C ALA A 1074 -24.39 -24.91 1.38
N ALA A 1075 -25.19 -24.75 0.32
CA ALA A 1075 -24.71 -24.19 -0.95
C ALA A 1075 -24.18 -22.76 -0.80
N THR A 1076 -24.84 -21.93 0.04
CA THR A 1076 -24.38 -20.57 0.37
C THR A 1076 -23.01 -20.59 1.04
N VAL A 1077 -22.76 -21.53 1.97
CA VAL A 1077 -21.44 -21.69 2.60
C VAL A 1077 -20.36 -21.94 1.57
N GLU A 1078 -20.59 -22.89 0.66
CA GLU A 1078 -19.62 -23.31 -0.35
C GLU A 1078 -19.33 -22.25 -1.42
N THR A 1079 -20.30 -21.38 -1.71
CA THR A 1079 -20.21 -20.41 -2.82
C THR A 1079 -19.92 -18.98 -2.38
N ILE A 1080 -20.34 -18.57 -1.18
CA ILE A 1080 -20.24 -17.18 -0.71
C ILE A 1080 -19.28 -17.05 0.48
N TYR A 1081 -19.35 -17.93 1.49
CA TYR A 1081 -18.62 -17.69 2.74
C TYR A 1081 -17.19 -18.24 2.77
N THR A 1082 -16.86 -19.26 1.97
CA THR A 1082 -15.55 -19.94 2.04
C THR A 1082 -14.52 -19.43 1.04
N VAL A 1083 -14.92 -18.67 0.02
CA VAL A 1083 -14.03 -18.25 -1.08
C VAL A 1083 -13.64 -16.78 -0.92
N PRO A 1084 -12.38 -16.45 -0.59
CA PRO A 1084 -11.90 -15.07 -0.60
C PRO A 1084 -11.96 -14.48 -2.01
N HIS A 1085 -12.39 -13.23 -2.11
CA HIS A 1085 -12.35 -12.46 -3.35
C HIS A 1085 -10.97 -11.81 -3.51
N ILE A 1086 -10.27 -12.15 -4.59
CA ILE A 1086 -9.04 -11.45 -4.99
C ILE A 1086 -9.45 -10.16 -5.68
N LEU A 1087 -8.92 -9.03 -5.20
CA LEU A 1087 -9.24 -7.70 -5.71
C LEU A 1087 -8.12 -7.16 -6.59
N PRO A 1088 -8.44 -6.46 -7.69
CA PRO A 1088 -7.44 -5.84 -8.56
C PRO A 1088 -6.68 -4.75 -7.81
N GLY A 1089 -5.37 -4.63 -8.04
CA GLY A 1089 -4.51 -3.65 -7.40
C GLY A 1089 -3.16 -3.50 -8.11
N PRO A 1090 -2.29 -2.61 -7.62
CA PRO A 1090 -0.96 -2.41 -8.20
C PRO A 1090 -0.12 -3.68 -8.13
N THR A 1091 0.77 -3.81 -9.11
CA THR A 1091 1.78 -4.86 -9.15
C THR A 1091 2.62 -4.81 -7.89
N GLY A 1092 2.89 -5.97 -7.29
CA GLY A 1092 3.62 -6.04 -6.03
C GLY A 1092 2.74 -6.00 -4.78
N GLU A 1093 1.43 -6.02 -4.94
CA GLU A 1093 0.48 -6.19 -3.84
C GLU A 1093 -0.47 -7.36 -4.07
N THR A 1094 -0.86 -8.02 -2.98
CA THR A 1094 -2.04 -8.90 -2.98
C THR A 1094 -3.11 -8.29 -2.10
N ASN A 1095 -4.33 -8.24 -2.65
CA ASN A 1095 -5.48 -7.63 -2.00
C ASN A 1095 -6.62 -8.65 -1.99
N THR A 1096 -7.09 -9.00 -0.79
CA THR A 1096 -8.14 -10.02 -0.62
C THR A 1096 -9.24 -9.49 0.28
N LEU A 1097 -10.48 -9.76 -0.11
CA LEU A 1097 -11.69 -9.52 0.68
C LEU A 1097 -12.29 -10.87 1.08
N SER A 1098 -12.61 -11.03 2.34
CA SER A 1098 -13.18 -12.27 2.88
C SER A 1098 -14.33 -11.96 3.83
N LEU A 1099 -15.30 -12.88 3.90
CA LEU A 1099 -16.43 -12.80 4.81
C LEU A 1099 -16.15 -13.65 6.05
N HIS A 1100 -16.31 -13.04 7.22
CA HIS A 1100 -16.10 -13.68 8.52
C HIS A 1100 -17.39 -13.65 9.34
N ALA A 1101 -17.55 -14.60 10.24
CA ALA A 1101 -18.67 -14.59 11.17
C ALA A 1101 -18.67 -13.32 12.03
N ARG A 1102 -19.86 -12.78 12.34
CA ARG A 1102 -20.00 -11.65 13.27
C ARG A 1102 -19.69 -12.03 14.70
N GLY A 1103 -20.12 -13.21 15.14
CA GLY A 1103 -19.94 -13.70 16.51
C GLY A 1103 -21.18 -14.41 17.04
N VAL A 1104 -21.79 -13.86 18.09
CA VAL A 1104 -23.01 -14.37 18.71
C VAL A 1104 -24.24 -13.63 18.18
N LEU A 1105 -25.13 -14.37 17.51
CA LEU A 1105 -26.41 -13.85 17.05
C LEU A 1105 -27.57 -14.33 17.93
N LEU A 1106 -28.46 -13.40 18.26
CA LEU A 1106 -29.72 -13.70 18.94
C LEU A 1106 -30.82 -13.91 17.88
N CYS A 1107 -31.40 -15.11 17.81
CA CYS A 1107 -32.53 -15.40 16.92
C CYS A 1107 -33.84 -15.34 17.72
N ILE A 1108 -34.67 -14.33 17.43
CA ILE A 1108 -35.98 -14.12 18.04
C ILE A 1108 -37.00 -14.53 17.00
N GLY A 1109 -37.62 -15.70 17.21
CA GLY A 1109 -38.55 -16.33 16.25
C GLY A 1109 -39.72 -15.43 15.86
N GLY A 1110 -40.48 -15.87 14.85
CA GLY A 1110 -41.59 -15.12 14.27
C GLY A 1110 -42.95 -15.71 14.64
N ASP A 1111 -44.00 -15.21 13.97
CA ASP A 1111 -45.37 -15.70 14.19
C ASP A 1111 -45.63 -17.08 13.52
N ALA A 1112 -44.71 -17.55 12.66
CA ALA A 1112 -44.83 -18.79 11.88
C ALA A 1112 -43.84 -19.87 12.32
N LYS A 1113 -44.29 -21.14 12.29
CA LYS A 1113 -43.62 -22.31 12.90
C LYS A 1113 -42.16 -22.55 12.47
N THR A 1114 -41.77 -22.16 11.26
CA THR A 1114 -40.44 -22.47 10.68
C THR A 1114 -39.48 -21.29 10.67
N VAL A 1115 -39.93 -20.07 11.02
CA VAL A 1115 -39.11 -18.86 10.88
C VAL A 1115 -37.88 -18.91 11.77
N LEU A 1116 -38.04 -19.31 13.03
CA LEU A 1116 -36.90 -19.48 13.94
C LEU A 1116 -35.87 -20.50 13.43
N ASN A 1117 -36.33 -21.60 12.81
CA ASN A 1117 -35.44 -22.61 12.25
C ASN A 1117 -34.61 -22.05 11.10
N GLN A 1118 -35.22 -21.27 10.21
CA GLN A 1118 -34.51 -20.60 9.12
C GLN A 1118 -33.52 -19.55 9.65
N GLN A 1119 -33.89 -18.76 10.66
CA GLN A 1119 -32.96 -17.82 11.32
C GLN A 1119 -31.74 -18.55 11.90
N ILE A 1120 -31.97 -19.66 12.62
CA ILE A 1120 -30.92 -20.51 13.19
C ILE A 1120 -30.00 -21.05 12.08
N LEU A 1121 -30.58 -21.66 11.03
CA LEU A 1121 -29.83 -22.24 9.92
C LEU A 1121 -28.97 -21.20 9.22
N ARG A 1122 -29.51 -20.02 8.91
CA ARG A 1122 -28.79 -18.93 8.24
C ARG A 1122 -27.64 -18.39 9.09
N ALA A 1123 -27.90 -18.14 10.38
CA ALA A 1123 -26.88 -17.66 11.31
C ALA A 1123 -25.74 -18.67 11.50
N LEU A 1124 -26.07 -19.96 11.67
CA LEU A 1124 -25.08 -21.03 11.78
C LEU A 1124 -24.31 -21.21 10.47
N ALA A 1125 -24.95 -21.13 9.31
CA ALA A 1125 -24.28 -21.21 8.02
C ALA A 1125 -23.19 -20.12 7.88
N ALA A 1126 -23.53 -18.88 8.25
CA ALA A 1126 -22.65 -17.72 8.18
C ALA A 1126 -21.50 -17.69 9.22
N GLY A 1127 -21.29 -18.77 9.97
CA GLY A 1127 -20.16 -18.83 10.90
C GLY A 1127 -20.49 -18.44 12.35
N ASN A 1128 -21.72 -17.99 12.64
CA ASN A 1128 -22.08 -17.47 13.97
C ASN A 1128 -22.40 -18.58 14.98
N SER A 1129 -22.35 -18.25 16.28
CA SER A 1129 -23.06 -19.01 17.32
C SER A 1129 -24.41 -18.36 17.60
N VAL A 1130 -25.37 -19.16 18.05
CA VAL A 1130 -26.79 -18.77 18.10
C VAL A 1130 -27.34 -18.96 19.51
N ILE A 1131 -28.01 -17.91 20.00
CA ILE A 1131 -28.94 -17.98 21.11
C ILE A 1131 -30.35 -17.85 20.51
N ALA A 1132 -31.16 -18.89 20.62
CA ALA A 1132 -32.50 -18.92 20.05
C ALA A 1132 -33.56 -18.71 21.14
N ILE A 1133 -34.53 -17.85 20.87
CA ILE A 1133 -35.70 -17.63 21.74
C ILE A 1133 -36.92 -18.13 20.98
N SER A 1134 -37.45 -19.27 21.41
CA SER A 1134 -38.61 -19.91 20.77
C SER A 1134 -39.92 -19.43 21.38
N GLN A 1135 -40.88 -19.07 20.53
CA GLN A 1135 -42.27 -18.93 20.98
C GLN A 1135 -42.91 -20.32 21.21
N ALA A 1136 -44.03 -20.36 21.93
CA ALA A 1136 -44.72 -21.62 22.23
C ALA A 1136 -45.12 -22.41 20.95
N SER A 1137 -45.42 -21.71 19.86
CA SER A 1137 -45.77 -22.27 18.54
C SER A 1137 -44.58 -22.89 17.80
N GLU A 1138 -43.35 -22.44 18.08
CA GLU A 1138 -42.12 -22.83 17.37
C GLU A 1138 -41.29 -23.88 18.13
N LYS A 1139 -41.51 -24.00 19.45
CA LYS A 1139 -40.69 -24.81 20.36
C LYS A 1139 -40.49 -26.27 19.93
N ALA A 1140 -41.52 -26.90 19.35
CA ALA A 1140 -41.42 -28.27 18.86
C ALA A 1140 -40.47 -28.37 17.66
N ALA A 1141 -40.67 -27.55 16.62
CA ALA A 1141 -39.85 -27.53 15.41
C ALA A 1141 -38.39 -27.15 15.71
N ALA A 1142 -38.17 -26.21 16.65
CA ALA A 1142 -36.84 -25.81 17.08
C ALA A 1142 -36.08 -26.94 17.80
N ASN A 1143 -36.78 -27.76 18.61
CA ASN A 1143 -36.19 -28.93 19.24
C ASN A 1143 -35.82 -30.01 18.20
N ASP A 1144 -36.67 -30.23 17.20
CA ASP A 1144 -36.41 -31.19 16.12
C ASP A 1144 -35.16 -30.78 15.32
N LEU A 1145 -35.06 -29.50 14.94
CA LEU A 1145 -33.87 -28.94 14.29
C LEU A 1145 -32.61 -29.09 15.17
N PHE A 1146 -32.70 -28.76 16.45
CA PHE A 1146 -31.58 -28.94 17.39
C PHE A 1146 -31.12 -30.40 17.46
N HIS A 1147 -32.04 -31.36 17.50
CA HIS A 1147 -31.70 -32.77 17.50
C HIS A 1147 -31.05 -33.22 16.19
N ALA A 1148 -31.55 -32.75 15.04
CA ALA A 1148 -30.98 -33.03 13.73
C ALA A 1148 -29.55 -32.49 13.59
N LEU A 1149 -29.33 -31.21 13.93
CA LEU A 1149 -28.01 -30.57 13.88
C LEU A 1149 -26.99 -31.24 14.80
N ASN A 1150 -27.41 -31.62 16.02
CA ASN A 1150 -26.52 -32.34 16.95
C ASN A 1150 -26.15 -33.73 16.43
N LYS A 1151 -27.09 -34.47 15.83
CA LYS A 1151 -26.80 -35.77 15.19
C LYS A 1151 -25.87 -35.61 13.99
N ALA A 1152 -26.01 -34.51 13.25
CA ALA A 1152 -25.14 -34.15 12.14
C ALA A 1152 -23.73 -33.70 12.56
N GLY A 1153 -23.48 -33.53 13.87
CA GLY A 1153 -22.17 -33.22 14.43
C GLY A 1153 -21.98 -31.76 14.86
N LEU A 1154 -23.02 -30.93 14.91
CA LEU A 1154 -22.93 -29.58 15.45
C LEU A 1154 -22.65 -29.64 16.98
N PRO A 1155 -21.61 -28.95 17.49
CA PRO A 1155 -21.42 -28.82 18.92
C PRO A 1155 -22.62 -28.14 19.60
N LYS A 1156 -23.18 -28.79 20.63
CA LYS A 1156 -24.33 -28.30 21.42
C LYS A 1156 -24.18 -26.86 21.95
N ALA A 1157 -22.95 -26.37 22.12
CA ALA A 1157 -22.70 -25.04 22.66
C ALA A 1157 -22.86 -23.92 21.61
N LEU A 1158 -22.94 -24.25 20.31
CA LEU A 1158 -23.15 -23.27 19.24
C LEU A 1158 -24.61 -22.91 19.01
N LEU A 1159 -25.55 -23.69 19.54
CA LEU A 1159 -26.98 -23.41 19.52
C LEU A 1159 -27.54 -23.65 20.92
N THR A 1160 -27.86 -22.55 21.61
CA THR A 1160 -28.50 -22.60 22.93
C THR A 1160 -29.87 -21.94 22.89
N PHE A 1161 -30.78 -22.37 23.76
CA PHE A 1161 -32.12 -21.80 23.87
C PHE A 1161 -32.25 -20.98 25.16
N ALA A 1162 -32.93 -19.84 25.07
CA ALA A 1162 -33.28 -18.98 26.20
C ALA A 1162 -34.79 -18.76 26.28
N ASP A 1163 -35.30 -18.36 27.44
CA ASP A 1163 -36.73 -18.13 27.64
C ASP A 1163 -37.13 -16.74 27.14
N ALA A 1164 -38.39 -16.57 26.72
CA ALA A 1164 -38.89 -15.28 26.21
C ALA A 1164 -38.80 -14.14 27.24
N GLY A 1165 -38.79 -14.46 28.54
CA GLY A 1165 -38.58 -13.48 29.61
C GLY A 1165 -37.16 -12.88 29.64
N ASP A 1166 -36.19 -13.53 28.99
CA ASP A 1166 -34.78 -13.11 29.00
C ASP A 1166 -34.44 -12.11 27.88
N ILE A 1167 -35.38 -11.82 26.95
CA ILE A 1167 -35.15 -10.98 25.76
C ILE A 1167 -34.47 -9.66 26.13
N ASN A 1168 -34.99 -8.91 27.11
CA ASN A 1168 -34.45 -7.59 27.46
C ASN A 1168 -33.03 -7.66 28.02
N ALA A 1169 -32.75 -8.69 28.83
CA ALA A 1169 -31.42 -8.90 29.38
C ALA A 1169 -30.42 -9.30 28.28
N LEU A 1170 -30.84 -10.16 27.34
CA LEU A 1170 -30.02 -10.59 26.21
C LEU A 1170 -29.77 -9.47 25.19
N LEU A 1171 -30.76 -8.62 24.92
CA LEU A 1171 -30.61 -7.42 24.08
C LEU A 1171 -29.63 -6.41 24.68
N SER A 1172 -29.46 -6.41 26.01
CA SER A 1172 -28.48 -5.56 26.69
C SER A 1172 -27.09 -6.22 26.83
N ALA A 1173 -26.97 -7.50 26.50
CA ALA A 1173 -25.74 -8.27 26.67
C ALA A 1173 -24.74 -8.05 25.51
N ALA A 1174 -23.53 -8.62 25.63
CA ALA A 1174 -22.47 -8.55 24.63
C ALA A 1174 -22.72 -9.53 23.45
N ILE A 1175 -23.73 -9.24 22.64
CA ILE A 1175 -24.06 -9.94 21.38
C ILE A 1175 -23.65 -9.10 20.16
N ASP A 1176 -23.55 -9.75 19.00
CA ASP A 1176 -22.99 -9.18 17.75
C ASP A 1176 -24.05 -8.91 16.67
N GLY A 1177 -25.32 -9.24 16.96
CA GLY A 1177 -26.46 -8.96 16.10
C GLY A 1177 -27.71 -9.70 16.54
N VAL A 1178 -28.86 -9.30 15.99
CA VAL A 1178 -30.15 -9.94 16.25
C VAL A 1178 -30.82 -10.28 14.94
N VAL A 1179 -31.31 -11.51 14.79
CA VAL A 1179 -32.16 -11.93 13.69
C VAL A 1179 -33.59 -11.98 14.23
N CYS A 1180 -34.47 -11.14 13.71
CA CYS A 1180 -35.85 -11.05 14.21
C CYS A 1180 -36.81 -10.68 13.07
N ASP A 1181 -37.85 -11.48 12.90
CA ASP A 1181 -38.88 -11.28 11.88
C ASP A 1181 -40.26 -11.15 12.55
N GLY A 1182 -41.24 -10.55 11.88
CA GLY A 1182 -42.61 -10.40 12.40
C GLY A 1182 -42.81 -9.22 13.36
N ALA A 1183 -43.85 -9.31 14.20
CA ALA A 1183 -44.41 -8.17 14.94
C ALA A 1183 -43.46 -7.52 15.98
N GLN A 1184 -42.42 -8.22 16.44
CA GLN A 1184 -41.49 -7.71 17.45
C GLN A 1184 -40.32 -6.90 16.88
N ARG A 1185 -40.13 -6.95 15.55
CA ARG A 1185 -38.94 -6.41 14.87
C ARG A 1185 -38.69 -4.94 15.18
N GLU A 1186 -39.73 -4.11 15.19
CA GLU A 1186 -39.62 -2.68 15.47
C GLU A 1186 -39.20 -2.39 16.92
N ALA A 1187 -39.80 -3.10 17.88
CA ALA A 1187 -39.45 -2.92 19.30
C ALA A 1187 -38.03 -3.40 19.61
N VAL A 1188 -37.58 -4.48 18.95
CA VAL A 1188 -36.19 -4.95 19.01
C VAL A 1188 -35.24 -3.93 18.39
N ALA A 1189 -35.58 -3.37 17.23
CA ALA A 1189 -34.79 -2.32 16.58
C ALA A 1189 -34.60 -1.11 17.50
N HIS A 1190 -35.68 -0.67 18.14
CA HIS A 1190 -35.66 0.43 19.10
C HIS A 1190 -34.73 0.13 20.28
N ALA A 1191 -34.80 -1.07 20.86
CA ALA A 1191 -33.92 -1.49 21.94
C ALA A 1191 -32.44 -1.52 21.54
N LEU A 1192 -32.13 -2.01 20.34
CA LEU A 1192 -30.75 -2.08 19.83
C LEU A 1192 -30.10 -0.70 19.65
N TYR A 1193 -30.86 0.28 19.15
CA TYR A 1193 -30.36 1.65 18.96
C TYR A 1193 -30.16 2.42 20.26
N LYS A 1194 -30.72 1.94 21.38
CA LYS A 1194 -30.51 2.51 22.73
C LYS A 1194 -29.37 1.83 23.50
N ARG A 1195 -28.72 0.83 22.92
CA ARG A 1195 -27.68 0.04 23.59
C ARG A 1195 -26.35 0.79 23.70
N ASP A 1196 -25.62 0.51 24.78
CA ASP A 1196 -24.21 0.89 24.89
C ASP A 1196 -23.32 0.01 23.98
N GLY A 1197 -22.07 0.44 23.76
CA GLY A 1197 -21.13 -0.28 22.88
C GLY A 1197 -21.38 -0.08 21.38
N ALA A 1198 -21.10 -1.09 20.56
CA ALA A 1198 -21.22 -1.04 19.10
C ALA A 1198 -22.69 -1.01 18.64
N ILE A 1199 -22.95 -0.32 17.52
CA ILE A 1199 -24.23 -0.38 16.81
C ILE A 1199 -24.28 -1.72 16.05
N ILE A 1200 -25.05 -2.67 16.57
CA ILE A 1200 -25.14 -4.02 16.00
C ILE A 1200 -26.33 -4.16 15.05
N PRO A 1201 -26.25 -5.02 14.03
CA PRO A 1201 -27.28 -5.13 13.01
C PRO A 1201 -28.54 -5.84 13.53
N LEU A 1202 -29.70 -5.32 13.11
CA LEU A 1202 -30.94 -6.07 13.05
C LEU A 1202 -31.07 -6.74 11.67
N LEU A 1203 -31.09 -8.06 11.68
CA LEU A 1203 -31.12 -8.94 10.51
C LEU A 1203 -32.51 -9.57 10.35
N SER A 1204 -32.85 -9.91 9.11
CA SER A 1204 -34.00 -10.72 8.72
C SER A 1204 -33.49 -11.99 8.03
N VAL A 1205 -34.25 -13.07 8.08
CA VAL A 1205 -33.95 -14.26 7.26
C VAL A 1205 -34.00 -13.97 5.76
N HIS A 1206 -34.69 -12.89 5.36
CA HIS A 1206 -34.78 -12.43 3.97
C HIS A 1206 -33.62 -11.51 3.55
N ASP A 1207 -32.71 -11.19 4.48
CA ASP A 1207 -31.53 -10.40 4.16
C ASP A 1207 -30.52 -11.20 3.32
N ASP A 1208 -29.74 -10.45 2.55
CA ASP A 1208 -28.62 -10.97 1.77
C ASP A 1208 -27.63 -11.74 2.67
N ALA A 1209 -27.08 -12.83 2.17
CA ALA A 1209 -26.22 -13.76 2.91
C ALA A 1209 -25.06 -13.04 3.64
N GLU A 1210 -24.36 -12.15 2.94
CA GLU A 1210 -23.22 -11.41 3.50
C GLU A 1210 -23.58 -10.56 4.73
N ARG A 1211 -24.86 -10.20 4.93
CA ARG A 1211 -25.28 -9.39 6.10
C ARG A 1211 -25.11 -10.16 7.40
N PHE A 1212 -25.05 -11.49 7.36
CA PHE A 1212 -24.76 -12.34 8.51
C PHE A 1212 -23.26 -12.46 8.82
N CYS A 1213 -22.41 -11.82 8.00
CA CYS A 1213 -20.96 -11.78 8.13
C CYS A 1213 -20.46 -10.34 8.28
N VAL A 1214 -19.17 -10.21 8.61
CA VAL A 1214 -18.36 -9.00 8.53
C VAL A 1214 -17.34 -9.15 7.41
N GLU A 1215 -17.09 -8.07 6.69
CA GLU A 1215 -16.09 -8.02 5.65
C GLU A 1215 -14.71 -7.75 6.26
N ARG A 1216 -13.69 -8.49 5.85
CA ARG A 1216 -12.29 -8.23 6.21
C ARG A 1216 -11.41 -8.20 4.98
N THR A 1217 -10.63 -7.14 4.88
CA THR A 1217 -9.71 -6.90 3.78
C THR A 1217 -8.29 -7.10 4.28
N VAL A 1218 -7.48 -7.84 3.53
CA VAL A 1218 -6.05 -8.00 3.77
C VAL A 1218 -5.29 -7.51 2.55
N SER A 1219 -4.37 -6.57 2.77
CA SER A 1219 -3.46 -6.02 1.77
C SER A 1219 -2.03 -6.32 2.17
N ILE A 1220 -1.30 -7.06 1.33
CA ILE A 1220 0.07 -7.49 1.60
C ILE A 1220 0.99 -6.88 0.54
N ASP A 1221 2.01 -6.16 0.99
CA ASP A 1221 3.12 -5.78 0.12
C ASP A 1221 4.02 -7.00 -0.13
N THR A 1222 3.95 -7.53 -1.34
CA THR A 1222 4.74 -8.70 -1.76
C THR A 1222 6.16 -8.33 -2.20
N THR A 1223 6.47 -7.03 -2.28
CA THR A 1223 7.78 -6.47 -2.63
C THR A 1223 8.64 -6.14 -1.41
N ALA A 1224 8.11 -6.23 -0.19
CA ALA A 1224 8.81 -5.90 1.06
C ALA A 1224 10.13 -6.66 1.29
N ALA A 1225 10.37 -7.74 0.53
CA ALA A 1225 11.64 -8.44 0.50
C ALA A 1225 12.74 -7.74 -0.32
N GLY A 1226 12.45 -6.62 -1.00
CA GLY A 1226 13.39 -5.91 -1.86
C GLY A 1226 13.18 -6.10 -3.36
N GLY A 1227 12.04 -6.67 -3.79
CA GLY A 1227 11.61 -6.72 -5.20
C GLY A 1227 10.48 -7.70 -5.48
N ASN A 1228 9.99 -7.71 -6.72
CA ASN A 1228 8.77 -8.42 -7.13
C ASN A 1228 9.02 -9.70 -7.93
N ALA A 1229 8.78 -10.86 -7.32
CA ALA A 1229 8.97 -12.17 -7.95
C ALA A 1229 8.11 -12.40 -9.21
N SER A 1230 6.86 -11.91 -9.24
CA SER A 1230 5.98 -12.08 -10.41
C SER A 1230 6.50 -11.32 -11.65
N LEU A 1231 7.14 -10.18 -11.40
CA LEU A 1231 7.74 -9.34 -12.43
C LEU A 1231 9.08 -9.89 -12.95
N LEU A 1232 9.81 -10.72 -12.18
CA LEU A 1232 11.06 -11.37 -12.64
C LEU A 1232 10.83 -12.40 -13.75
N ALA A 1233 9.59 -12.90 -13.87
CA ALA A 1233 9.19 -13.87 -14.88
C ALA A 1233 8.77 -13.22 -16.21
N ILE A 1234 8.60 -11.90 -16.23
CA ILE A 1234 8.19 -11.06 -17.38
C ILE A 1234 9.42 -10.37 -17.97
#